data_AF-A0A7Y4VZ56-F1
#
_entry.id   AF-A0A7Y4VZ56-F1
#
_cell.length_a   1.000
_cell.length_b   1.000
_cell.length_c   1.000
_cell.angle_alpha   90.00
_cell.angle_beta   90.00
_cell.angle_gamma   90.00
#
_symmetry.space_group_name_H-M   'P 1'
#
loop_
_entity.id
_entity.type
_entity.pdbx_description
1 polymer ?
#
loop_
_entity_poly.entity_id
_entity_poly.type
_entity_poly.pdbx_seq_one_letter_code
_entity_poly.pdbx_strand_id
1 'polypeptide(L)'
;MDATESGIMASSVSRRKVSGFLWKINRLRAMTVLEVIHRVTDMASQRLEQWAVARAWMPKPACPVKPRLSLFVAPEDWMKTWQEHFSLELESLNELLKGRIGFFGQAPLDMGESINWHRDPLTGIEAPLTFGKTLNYRDDRLVGNIKFLWELGRHQHLIPLAAAYACTGELRYRDAVIKQIESWMQQNPYGMGIHWCSALEPALRLISWAVIHSLLTLRDGEAGLFSAVSDPVKLGQAIYQQTHFVRHFLSRDSSANNHLIGELTGIWVACSVFDLGRHGDRWALFAQEALEREARLQVFDDGVNKEQASYYHLWVLDYFLFAWLVGLRRGQHFSEAFAERIVSMAGFLQAISPGCSVETTPNPSVPSLSKSKPFVLSLSKFKPFVLSLSKHERAESMNLTVLRQAQDERERESDQFALRQAQDEREREFDQFALRQAQDERAREFALRQAQGERKGEFEPSVPSLSKFKPFVLSLSKHEPNESTSFSALRQAQDERESEFDQFALRQAQDERAREFALRQAQGERKGEFEPSVPSLSKFKPFVLSLSKHEPNDSTSFSALRQAQDEREREFALRQAQDERERESDQFALRQAQDERKGESDQPALRQAQDEQLKSTALIDCLPPQIGDADDGFVTRFSVAWPQNPYRDVLAAVEAVFDNVSTPTTFSQKAFWYTLCFDNKPLPIRPRQVTQATYPRLFPKGGYAVLGNSVLHLVFDAGSLGYPSIAAHGHADALSVCLAVDGFWWLVDPGTYAYHSDHGWRDYFRGTAAHNTLVIDGRNQSEIGGPFLWLRHAQGKIIAQGEDADGTQWVTGEHDGYRKAAGIHKRRVVLQGSDAEMNLYDEIQGHGAHDVAIHFHFAPDIDVVPGVHPGTWQVTKLGSERRMTVFVDASWHWDVFRGSDSPRSGWFSPALGSKVPSCTLRGVWRGHLPTKLVTRLVVQ
;
A
#
# COMPACT_ATOMS: atom_id res chain seq x y z
N MET A 1 -43.17 15.76 23.10
CA MET A 1 -42.12 14.78 22.77
C MET A 1 -41.49 15.10 21.41
N ASP A 2 -41.27 16.38 21.07
CA ASP A 2 -40.76 16.81 19.74
C ASP A 2 -39.51 17.72 19.83
N ALA A 3 -38.77 17.66 20.94
CA ALA A 3 -37.57 18.50 21.14
C ALA A 3 -36.24 17.70 21.10
N THR A 4 -36.27 16.40 20.84
CA THR A 4 -35.09 15.51 20.97
C THR A 4 -34.48 15.04 19.66
N GLU A 5 -35.14 15.19 18.50
CA GLU A 5 -34.60 14.73 17.21
C GLU A 5 -33.75 15.79 16.47
N SER A 6 -34.03 17.09 16.66
CA SER A 6 -33.25 18.17 16.04
C SER A 6 -31.84 18.31 16.61
N GLY A 7 -31.62 17.90 17.87
CA GLY A 7 -30.30 17.87 18.51
C GLY A 7 -29.38 16.75 17.99
N ILE A 8 -29.94 15.66 17.46
CA ILE A 8 -29.16 14.49 17.01
C ILE A 8 -28.63 14.71 15.58
N MET A 9 -29.39 15.36 14.69
CA MET A 9 -28.92 15.72 13.34
C MET A 9 -27.83 16.80 13.34
N ALA A 10 -27.93 17.80 14.21
CA ALA A 10 -26.85 18.77 14.41
C ALA A 10 -25.58 18.10 14.98
N SER A 11 -25.74 17.03 15.78
CA SER A 11 -24.62 16.28 16.35
C SER A 11 -23.89 15.39 15.34
N SER A 12 -24.54 14.88 14.29
CA SER A 12 -23.90 14.01 13.29
C SER A 12 -23.10 14.81 12.24
N VAL A 13 -23.62 15.97 11.82
CA VAL A 13 -22.89 16.93 10.97
C VAL A 13 -21.74 17.59 11.74
N SER A 14 -21.96 17.90 13.03
CA SER A 14 -20.91 18.32 13.96
C SER A 14 -19.85 17.24 14.15
N ARG A 15 -20.23 15.97 14.41
CA ARG A 15 -19.29 14.83 14.53
C ARG A 15 -18.49 14.56 13.26
N ARG A 16 -19.06 14.73 12.06
CA ARG A 16 -18.31 14.61 10.77
C ARG A 16 -17.34 15.77 10.54
N LYS A 17 -17.71 17.00 10.89
CA LYS A 17 -16.79 18.16 10.82
C LYS A 17 -15.69 18.06 11.89
N VAL A 18 -16.04 17.58 13.09
CA VAL A 18 -15.12 17.29 14.19
C VAL A 18 -14.19 16.13 13.82
N SER A 19 -14.66 15.07 13.16
CA SER A 19 -13.80 13.96 12.72
C SER A 19 -12.82 14.37 11.62
N GLY A 20 -13.24 15.18 10.65
CA GLY A 20 -12.35 15.72 9.62
C GLY A 20 -11.30 16.68 10.18
N PHE A 21 -11.67 17.50 11.16
CA PHE A 21 -10.75 18.40 11.86
C PHE A 21 -9.76 17.63 12.76
N LEU A 22 -10.25 16.66 13.53
CA LEU A 22 -9.42 15.77 14.34
C LEU A 22 -8.46 14.96 13.47
N TRP A 23 -8.90 14.44 12.32
CA TRP A 23 -8.02 13.77 11.36
C TRP A 23 -6.91 14.69 10.86
N LYS A 24 -7.22 15.95 10.52
CA LYS A 24 -6.21 16.94 10.11
C LYS A 24 -5.21 17.24 11.23
N ILE A 25 -5.68 17.42 12.47
CA ILE A 25 -4.80 17.62 13.63
C ILE A 25 -3.91 16.40 13.86
N ASN A 26 -4.50 15.21 13.86
CA ASN A 26 -3.79 13.96 14.05
C ASN A 26 -2.74 13.72 12.97
N ARG A 27 -3.11 14.03 11.72
CA ARG A 27 -2.21 13.97 10.58
C ARG A 27 -1.07 14.98 10.72
N LEU A 28 -1.33 16.23 11.13
CA LEU A 28 -0.29 17.22 11.41
C LEU A 28 0.65 16.77 12.54
N ARG A 29 0.13 16.10 13.58
CA ARG A 29 0.95 15.54 14.67
C ARG A 29 1.87 14.41 14.24
N ALA A 30 1.51 13.68 13.19
CA ALA A 30 2.32 12.59 12.63
C ALA A 30 3.40 13.08 11.64
N MET A 31 3.44 14.38 11.33
CA MET A 31 4.36 14.99 10.37
C MET A 31 5.54 15.67 11.06
N THR A 32 6.68 15.68 10.39
CA THR A 32 7.81 16.52 10.80
C THR A 32 7.54 17.99 10.41
N VAL A 33 8.25 18.94 11.04
CA VAL A 33 8.14 20.37 10.69
C VAL A 33 8.50 20.62 9.22
N LEU A 34 9.51 19.91 8.71
CA LEU A 34 9.91 19.98 7.30
C LEU A 34 8.80 19.48 6.37
N GLU A 35 8.14 18.37 6.71
CA GLU A 35 6.98 17.88 5.94
C GLU A 35 5.83 18.91 5.94
N VAL A 36 5.58 19.61 7.05
CA VAL A 36 4.55 20.65 7.09
C VAL A 36 4.89 21.82 6.16
N ILE A 37 6.14 22.32 6.21
CA ILE A 37 6.61 23.40 5.31
C ILE A 37 6.50 22.96 3.85
N HIS A 38 6.88 21.72 3.56
CA HIS A 38 6.75 21.12 2.23
C HIS A 38 5.29 21.14 1.76
N ARG A 39 4.36 20.63 2.56
CA ARG A 39 2.94 20.56 2.18
C ARG A 39 2.35 21.95 1.93
N VAL A 40 2.75 22.96 2.69
CA VAL A 40 2.34 24.35 2.44
C VAL A 40 2.89 24.87 1.11
N THR A 41 4.17 24.58 0.83
CA THR A 41 4.83 24.95 -0.44
C THR A 41 4.19 24.24 -1.63
N ASP A 42 3.83 22.97 -1.48
CA ASP A 42 3.11 22.18 -2.48
C ASP A 42 1.71 22.75 -2.74
N MET A 43 0.97 23.12 -1.69
CA MET A 43 -0.34 23.76 -1.85
C MET A 43 -0.25 25.07 -2.64
N ALA A 44 0.77 25.89 -2.38
CA ALA A 44 1.00 27.12 -3.15
C ALA A 44 1.36 26.81 -4.62
N SER A 45 2.24 25.83 -4.83
CA SER A 45 2.65 25.37 -6.17
C SER A 45 1.48 24.80 -6.97
N GLN A 46 0.61 24.01 -6.33
CA GLN A 46 -0.60 23.45 -6.92
C GLN A 46 -1.58 24.54 -7.34
N ARG A 47 -1.74 25.62 -6.56
CA ARG A 47 -2.59 26.77 -6.94
C ARG A 47 -2.03 27.51 -8.16
N LEU A 48 -0.72 27.70 -8.22
CA LEU A 48 -0.06 28.31 -9.39
C LEU A 48 -0.21 27.43 -10.64
N GLU A 49 -0.03 26.12 -10.50
CA GLU A 49 -0.22 25.17 -11.59
C GLU A 49 -1.68 25.11 -12.03
N GLN A 50 -2.63 25.11 -11.10
CA GLN A 50 -4.07 25.17 -11.40
C GLN A 50 -4.39 26.42 -12.25
N TRP A 51 -3.85 27.58 -11.86
CA TRP A 51 -4.01 28.82 -12.61
C TRP A 51 -3.40 28.74 -14.01
N ALA A 52 -2.23 28.09 -14.14
CA ALA A 52 -1.55 27.92 -15.42
C ALA A 52 -2.30 26.96 -16.35
N VAL A 53 -2.71 25.79 -15.85
CA VAL A 53 -3.47 24.77 -16.59
C VAL A 53 -4.83 25.32 -17.02
N ALA A 54 -5.50 26.12 -16.17
CA ALA A 54 -6.73 26.83 -16.54
C ALA A 54 -6.53 27.84 -17.70
N ARG A 55 -5.29 28.29 -17.94
CA ARG A 55 -4.88 29.09 -19.10
C ARG A 55 -4.28 28.25 -20.23
N ALA A 56 -4.63 26.96 -20.29
CA ALA A 56 -4.16 26.00 -21.28
C ALA A 56 -2.62 25.81 -21.31
N TRP A 57 -1.93 26.12 -20.21
CA TRP A 57 -0.52 25.77 -20.08
C TRP A 57 -0.37 24.25 -19.90
N MET A 58 0.59 23.67 -20.62
CA MET A 58 0.99 22.28 -20.47
C MET A 58 2.48 22.13 -20.81
N PRO A 59 3.19 21.20 -20.17
CA PRO A 59 4.59 20.96 -20.48
C PRO A 59 4.71 20.36 -21.89
N LYS A 60 5.72 20.82 -22.63
CA LYS A 60 6.02 20.36 -23.99
C LYS A 60 7.47 19.88 -24.07
N PRO A 61 7.74 18.77 -24.77
CA PRO A 61 9.11 18.34 -24.99
C PRO A 61 9.82 19.32 -25.92
N ALA A 62 11.14 19.48 -25.74
CA ALA A 62 11.95 20.38 -26.58
C ALA A 62 12.08 19.90 -28.03
N CYS A 63 11.96 18.59 -28.25
CA CYS A 63 11.93 17.93 -29.55
C CYS A 63 10.79 16.88 -29.56
N PRO A 64 10.30 16.45 -30.73
CA PRO A 64 9.35 15.34 -30.80
C PRO A 64 9.91 14.09 -30.11
N VAL A 65 9.13 13.51 -29.20
CA VAL A 65 9.48 12.25 -28.53
C VAL A 65 9.52 11.14 -29.56
N LYS A 66 10.52 10.26 -29.43
CA LYS A 66 10.71 9.11 -30.31
C LYS A 66 10.86 7.83 -29.49
N PRO A 67 10.60 6.65 -30.08
CA PRO A 67 11.08 5.38 -29.54
C PRO A 67 12.59 5.44 -29.29
N ARG A 68 13.05 4.88 -28.18
CA ARG A 68 14.48 4.75 -27.83
C ARG A 68 14.92 3.30 -27.80
N LEU A 69 14.15 2.44 -27.12
CA LEU A 69 14.43 1.01 -27.04
C LEU A 69 13.14 0.22 -26.89
N SER A 70 13.16 -1.03 -27.36
CA SER A 70 12.14 -2.02 -27.00
C SER A 70 12.59 -2.81 -25.78
N LEU A 71 11.68 -3.04 -24.84
CA LEU A 71 11.93 -3.85 -23.66
C LEU A 71 12.19 -5.32 -24.00
N PHE A 72 11.58 -5.84 -25.07
CA PHE A 72 11.68 -7.26 -25.41
C PHE A 72 12.63 -7.46 -26.57
N VAL A 73 13.52 -8.44 -26.43
CA VAL A 73 14.29 -9.00 -27.53
C VAL A 73 13.78 -10.41 -27.74
N ALA A 74 13.25 -10.68 -28.93
CA ALA A 74 12.72 -11.98 -29.30
C ALA A 74 13.81 -12.81 -30.00
N PRO A 75 14.32 -13.89 -29.37
CA PRO A 75 15.08 -14.92 -30.06
C PRO A 75 14.29 -15.51 -31.23
N GLU A 76 14.94 -16.11 -32.22
CA GLU A 76 14.23 -16.68 -33.39
C GLU A 76 13.12 -17.68 -33.03
N ASP A 77 13.27 -18.40 -31.92
CA ASP A 77 12.37 -19.45 -31.46
C ASP A 77 11.40 -19.03 -30.35
N TRP A 78 11.34 -17.74 -29.96
CA TRP A 78 10.51 -17.27 -28.84
C TRP A 78 9.03 -17.68 -28.97
N MET A 79 8.49 -17.66 -30.19
CA MET A 79 7.13 -18.07 -30.50
C MET A 79 6.89 -19.55 -30.25
N LYS A 80 7.89 -20.39 -30.54
CA LYS A 80 7.82 -21.82 -30.29
C LYS A 80 7.79 -22.07 -28.79
N THR A 81 8.68 -21.44 -28.03
CA THR A 81 8.70 -21.50 -26.57
C THR A 81 7.37 -21.02 -25.96
N TRP A 82 6.80 -19.93 -26.48
CA TRP A 82 5.47 -19.48 -26.05
C TRP A 82 4.39 -20.55 -26.29
N GLN A 83 4.32 -21.11 -27.50
CA GLN A 83 3.31 -22.10 -27.89
C GLN A 83 3.47 -23.45 -27.16
N GLU A 84 4.69 -23.78 -26.70
CA GLU A 84 4.95 -24.97 -25.89
C GLU A 84 4.37 -24.84 -24.47
N HIS A 85 4.27 -23.63 -23.93
CA HIS A 85 3.85 -23.39 -22.54
C HIS A 85 2.45 -22.77 -22.40
N PHE A 86 2.01 -21.98 -23.38
CA PHE A 86 0.82 -21.15 -23.26
C PHE A 86 -0.08 -21.24 -24.48
N SER A 87 -1.37 -21.02 -24.24
CA SER A 87 -2.37 -20.80 -25.28
C SER A 87 -3.03 -19.44 -25.05
N LEU A 88 -3.53 -18.83 -26.12
CA LEU A 88 -4.25 -17.58 -26.01
C LEU A 88 -5.64 -17.83 -25.41
N GLU A 89 -6.02 -16.98 -24.45
CA GLU A 89 -7.32 -16.98 -23.81
C GLU A 89 -8.38 -16.36 -24.74
N LEU A 90 -8.69 -17.04 -25.85
CA LEU A 90 -9.48 -16.47 -26.96
C LEU A 90 -10.85 -15.94 -26.51
N GLU A 91 -11.54 -16.63 -25.60
CA GLU A 91 -12.84 -16.20 -25.09
C GLU A 91 -12.73 -14.91 -24.28
N SER A 92 -11.80 -14.85 -23.33
CA SER A 92 -11.52 -13.65 -22.54
C SER A 92 -11.06 -12.47 -23.41
N LEU A 93 -10.21 -12.74 -24.41
CA LEU A 93 -9.78 -11.74 -25.39
C LEU A 93 -10.96 -11.21 -26.21
N ASN A 94 -11.89 -12.08 -26.61
CA ASN A 94 -13.08 -11.68 -27.36
C ASN A 94 -14.03 -10.83 -26.50
N GLU A 95 -14.21 -11.13 -25.22
CA GLU A 95 -14.98 -10.28 -24.30
C GLU A 95 -14.33 -8.91 -24.11
N LEU A 96 -13.01 -8.87 -23.97
CA LEU A 96 -12.25 -7.63 -23.88
C LEU A 96 -12.36 -6.78 -25.16
N LEU A 97 -12.34 -7.40 -26.34
CA LEU A 97 -12.58 -6.73 -27.62
C LEU A 97 -14.00 -6.12 -27.73
N LYS A 98 -14.98 -6.71 -27.04
CA LYS A 98 -16.36 -6.18 -26.94
C LYS A 98 -16.50 -5.08 -25.87
N GLY A 99 -15.44 -4.69 -25.19
CA GLY A 99 -15.48 -3.69 -24.12
C GLY A 99 -15.88 -4.24 -22.75
N ARG A 100 -15.85 -5.56 -22.54
CA ARG A 100 -16.10 -6.18 -21.24
C ARG A 100 -14.80 -6.42 -20.50
N ILE A 101 -14.61 -5.75 -19.37
CA ILE A 101 -13.33 -5.70 -18.64
C ILE A 101 -13.51 -6.31 -17.24
N GLY A 102 -12.65 -7.26 -16.88
CA GLY A 102 -12.59 -7.85 -15.54
C GLY A 102 -11.73 -7.03 -14.57
N PHE A 103 -12.28 -6.78 -13.38
CA PHE A 103 -11.65 -6.04 -12.27
C PHE A 103 -11.66 -6.88 -10.99
N PHE A 104 -10.55 -6.92 -10.26
CA PHE A 104 -10.45 -7.50 -8.89
C PHE A 104 -10.98 -8.92 -8.77
N GLY A 105 -10.76 -9.76 -9.80
CA GLY A 105 -11.24 -11.15 -9.84
C GLY A 105 -12.76 -11.30 -10.00
N GLN A 106 -13.50 -10.21 -10.21
CA GLN A 106 -14.95 -10.19 -10.37
C GLN A 106 -15.37 -10.45 -11.83
N ALA A 107 -16.66 -10.72 -12.02
CA ALA A 107 -17.25 -10.86 -13.36
C ALA A 107 -16.98 -9.60 -14.22
N PRO A 108 -16.67 -9.75 -15.52
CA PRO A 108 -16.41 -8.61 -16.39
C PRO A 108 -17.56 -7.59 -16.42
N LEU A 109 -17.22 -6.31 -16.32
CA LEU A 109 -18.15 -5.19 -16.44
C LEU A 109 -18.18 -4.71 -17.89
N ASP A 110 -19.38 -4.37 -18.38
CA ASP A 110 -19.56 -3.80 -19.71
C ASP A 110 -19.25 -2.29 -19.69
N MET A 111 -18.20 -1.88 -20.39
CA MET A 111 -17.77 -0.50 -20.49
C MET A 111 -18.35 0.23 -21.71
N GLY A 112 -19.13 -0.47 -22.55
CA GLY A 112 -19.62 0.01 -23.83
C GLY A 112 -18.58 0.08 -24.94
N GLU A 113 -19.03 0.34 -26.17
CA GLU A 113 -18.16 0.43 -27.36
C GLU A 113 -17.20 1.63 -27.34
N SER A 114 -17.53 2.67 -26.56
CA SER A 114 -16.72 3.86 -26.32
C SER A 114 -16.62 4.12 -24.82
N ILE A 115 -15.45 3.81 -24.26
CA ILE A 115 -15.19 3.97 -22.82
C ILE A 115 -15.27 5.46 -22.44
N ASN A 116 -16.12 5.78 -21.47
CA ASN A 116 -16.05 7.06 -20.74
C ASN A 116 -15.07 6.89 -19.57
N TRP A 117 -13.88 7.49 -19.69
CA TRP A 117 -12.80 7.31 -18.71
C TRP A 117 -13.04 7.99 -17.37
N HIS A 118 -14.09 8.82 -17.25
CA HIS A 118 -14.44 9.50 -16.00
C HIS A 118 -15.69 8.89 -15.35
N ARG A 119 -16.30 7.86 -15.93
CA ARG A 119 -17.49 7.21 -15.37
C ARG A 119 -17.13 5.94 -14.62
N ASP A 120 -17.47 5.88 -13.34
CA ASP A 120 -17.37 4.66 -12.55
C ASP A 120 -18.37 3.62 -13.10
N PRO A 121 -17.91 2.44 -13.56
CA PRO A 121 -18.77 1.43 -14.15
C PRO A 121 -19.75 0.79 -13.16
N LEU A 122 -19.50 0.87 -11.86
CA LEU A 122 -20.41 0.30 -10.86
C LEU A 122 -21.56 1.24 -10.50
N THR A 123 -21.25 2.50 -10.22
CA THR A 123 -22.25 3.47 -9.75
C THR A 123 -22.85 4.32 -10.87
N GLY A 124 -22.20 4.36 -12.04
CA GLY A 124 -22.55 5.26 -13.14
C GLY A 124 -22.22 6.73 -12.88
N ILE A 125 -21.61 7.06 -11.73
CA ILE A 125 -21.20 8.42 -11.38
C ILE A 125 -20.06 8.85 -12.31
N GLU A 126 -20.18 10.06 -12.85
CA GLU A 126 -19.18 10.66 -13.73
C GLU A 126 -18.37 11.70 -12.96
N ALA A 127 -17.09 11.39 -12.73
CA ALA A 127 -16.15 12.25 -12.05
C ALA A 127 -15.92 13.55 -12.84
N PRO A 128 -15.80 14.70 -12.16
CA PRO A 128 -15.70 15.99 -12.84
C PRO A 128 -14.32 16.19 -13.48
N LEU A 129 -14.31 16.78 -14.68
CA LEU A 129 -13.10 17.19 -15.39
C LEU A 129 -12.55 18.52 -14.85
N THR A 130 -12.15 18.53 -13.58
CA THR A 130 -11.52 19.67 -12.88
C THR A 130 -10.03 19.43 -12.65
N PHE A 131 -9.29 20.41 -12.12
CA PHE A 131 -7.86 20.25 -11.84
C PHE A 131 -7.60 19.09 -10.86
N GLY A 132 -6.91 18.05 -11.35
CA GLY A 132 -6.82 16.74 -10.70
C GLY A 132 -6.18 16.78 -9.32
N LYS A 133 -5.12 17.57 -9.13
CA LYS A 133 -4.42 17.66 -7.81
C LYS A 133 -5.31 18.21 -6.68
N THR A 134 -6.40 18.89 -7.01
CA THR A 134 -7.35 19.46 -6.05
C THR A 134 -8.68 18.71 -5.99
N LEU A 135 -8.91 17.74 -6.88
CA LEU A 135 -10.13 16.96 -6.92
C LEU A 135 -10.20 16.01 -5.72
N ASN A 136 -11.27 16.11 -4.93
CA ASN A 136 -11.47 15.25 -3.77
C ASN A 136 -11.95 13.85 -4.18
N TYR A 137 -11.03 13.02 -4.65
CA TYR A 137 -11.31 11.64 -5.06
C TYR A 137 -11.76 10.71 -3.93
N ARG A 138 -11.76 11.16 -2.68
CA ARG A 138 -12.23 10.39 -1.51
C ARG A 138 -13.73 10.56 -1.27
N ASP A 139 -14.39 11.48 -1.99
CA ASP A 139 -15.84 11.66 -1.93
C ASP A 139 -16.48 10.78 -3.01
N ASP A 140 -17.00 9.63 -2.58
CA ASP A 140 -17.65 8.63 -3.43
C ASP A 140 -18.89 9.18 -4.16
N ARG A 141 -19.55 10.19 -3.61
CA ARG A 141 -20.68 10.88 -4.25
C ARG A 141 -20.24 11.74 -5.43
N LEU A 142 -18.98 12.17 -5.42
CA LEU A 142 -18.40 13.02 -6.45
C LEU A 142 -17.77 12.22 -7.59
N VAL A 143 -17.12 11.10 -7.28
CA VAL A 143 -16.31 10.35 -8.26
C VAL A 143 -16.71 8.89 -8.41
N GLY A 144 -17.69 8.40 -7.65
CA GLY A 144 -18.00 6.97 -7.57
C GLY A 144 -16.88 6.19 -6.86
N ASN A 145 -16.75 4.92 -7.20
CA ASN A 145 -15.67 4.07 -6.71
C ASN A 145 -14.37 4.37 -7.44
N ILE A 146 -13.52 5.17 -6.80
CA ILE A 146 -12.23 5.62 -7.34
C ILE A 146 -11.32 4.47 -7.81
N LYS A 147 -11.39 3.29 -7.17
CA LYS A 147 -10.51 2.16 -7.51
C LYS A 147 -10.77 1.63 -8.91
N PHE A 148 -12.03 1.56 -9.35
CA PHE A 148 -12.37 1.09 -10.71
C PHE A 148 -11.89 2.08 -11.77
N LEU A 149 -12.05 3.38 -11.52
CA LEU A 149 -11.57 4.44 -12.42
C LEU A 149 -10.05 4.41 -12.57
N TRP A 150 -9.32 4.29 -11.46
CA TRP A 150 -7.87 4.21 -11.50
C TRP A 150 -7.37 2.92 -12.14
N GLU A 151 -7.96 1.76 -11.80
CA GLU A 151 -7.58 0.47 -12.39
C GLU A 151 -7.73 0.48 -13.92
N LEU A 152 -8.88 0.98 -14.41
CA LEU A 152 -9.11 1.19 -15.83
C LEU A 152 -8.07 2.15 -16.43
N GLY A 153 -7.77 3.25 -15.73
CA GLY A 153 -6.80 4.25 -16.13
C GLY A 153 -5.37 3.72 -16.29
N ARG A 154 -4.99 2.66 -15.59
CA ARG A 154 -3.63 2.07 -15.70
C ARG A 154 -3.37 1.38 -17.04
N HIS A 155 -4.42 1.11 -17.82
CA HIS A 155 -4.36 0.46 -19.14
C HIS A 155 -3.72 -0.94 -19.11
N GLN A 156 -3.71 -1.61 -17.95
CA GLN A 156 -3.12 -2.93 -17.82
C GLN A 156 -3.91 -4.00 -18.58
N HIS A 157 -5.22 -3.79 -18.77
CA HIS A 157 -6.06 -4.63 -19.62
C HIS A 157 -5.67 -4.57 -21.10
N LEU A 158 -4.90 -3.57 -21.55
CA LEU A 158 -4.44 -3.49 -22.94
C LEU A 158 -3.20 -4.34 -23.21
N ILE A 159 -2.42 -4.70 -22.19
CA ILE A 159 -1.19 -5.48 -22.35
C ILE A 159 -1.49 -6.88 -22.92
N PRO A 160 -2.50 -7.65 -22.45
CA PRO A 160 -2.83 -8.94 -23.04
C PRO A 160 -3.25 -8.87 -24.51
N LEU A 161 -3.92 -7.80 -24.94
CA LEU A 161 -4.24 -7.57 -26.36
C LEU A 161 -2.97 -7.34 -27.18
N ALA A 162 -2.05 -6.51 -26.68
CA ALA A 162 -0.75 -6.29 -27.33
C ALA A 162 0.09 -7.58 -27.41
N ALA A 163 0.04 -8.42 -26.37
CA ALA A 163 0.69 -9.73 -26.35
C ALA A 163 0.04 -10.69 -27.37
N ALA A 164 -1.29 -10.73 -27.43
CA ALA A 164 -2.01 -11.50 -28.44
C ALA A 164 -1.67 -11.05 -29.87
N TYR A 165 -1.53 -9.73 -30.11
CA TYR A 165 -1.04 -9.21 -31.39
C TYR A 165 0.38 -9.69 -31.70
N ALA A 166 1.31 -9.59 -30.73
CA ALA A 166 2.68 -10.07 -30.92
C ALA A 166 2.71 -11.56 -31.30
N CYS A 167 1.88 -12.39 -30.66
CA CYS A 167 1.80 -13.82 -30.93
C CYS A 167 1.12 -14.17 -32.27
N THR A 168 0.06 -13.46 -32.65
CA THR A 168 -0.81 -13.85 -33.79
C THR A 168 -0.61 -13.03 -35.06
N GLY A 169 -0.22 -11.77 -34.93
CA GLY A 169 -0.27 -10.78 -36.02
C GLY A 169 -1.68 -10.30 -36.37
N GLU A 170 -2.72 -10.69 -35.62
CA GLU A 170 -4.10 -10.29 -35.92
C GLU A 170 -4.35 -8.82 -35.58
N LEU A 171 -4.64 -8.01 -36.60
CA LEU A 171 -4.79 -6.54 -36.47
C LEU A 171 -5.88 -6.12 -35.49
N ARG A 172 -6.95 -6.92 -35.30
CA ARG A 172 -8.05 -6.60 -34.37
C ARG A 172 -7.57 -6.32 -32.95
N TYR A 173 -6.53 -7.02 -32.48
CA TYR A 173 -5.98 -6.80 -31.14
C TYR A 173 -5.20 -5.49 -31.07
N ARG A 174 -4.35 -5.22 -32.07
CA ARG A 174 -3.60 -3.96 -32.20
C ARG A 174 -4.57 -2.78 -32.28
N ASP A 175 -5.53 -2.84 -33.18
CA ASP A 175 -6.47 -1.74 -33.44
C ASP A 175 -7.34 -1.44 -32.22
N ALA A 176 -7.71 -2.44 -31.41
CA ALA A 176 -8.40 -2.24 -30.14
C ALA A 176 -7.52 -1.50 -29.10
N VAL A 177 -6.23 -1.84 -29.01
CA VAL A 177 -5.27 -1.13 -28.14
C VAL A 177 -5.13 0.34 -28.57
N ILE A 178 -4.95 0.59 -29.86
CA ILE A 178 -4.79 1.94 -30.41
C ILE A 178 -6.05 2.78 -30.16
N LYS A 179 -7.23 2.23 -30.49
CA LYS A 179 -8.52 2.92 -30.27
C LYS A 179 -8.68 3.38 -28.82
N GLN A 180 -8.33 2.54 -27.84
CA GLN A 180 -8.47 2.90 -26.43
C GLN A 180 -7.43 3.92 -25.98
N ILE A 181 -6.16 3.80 -26.40
CA ILE A 181 -5.12 4.80 -26.09
C ILE A 181 -5.48 6.18 -26.67
N GLU A 182 -5.95 6.24 -27.91
CA GLU A 182 -6.37 7.49 -28.56
C GLU A 182 -7.59 8.12 -27.89
N SER A 183 -8.60 7.29 -27.57
CA SER A 183 -9.78 7.71 -26.82
C SER A 183 -9.39 8.29 -25.45
N TRP A 184 -8.45 7.65 -24.74
CA TRP A 184 -7.95 8.16 -23.47
C TRP A 184 -7.25 9.51 -23.63
N MET A 185 -6.36 9.65 -24.61
CA MET A 185 -5.66 10.92 -24.89
C MET A 185 -6.61 12.05 -25.30
N GLN A 186 -7.77 11.73 -25.86
CA GLN A 186 -8.81 12.71 -26.19
C GLN A 186 -9.58 13.20 -24.96
N GLN A 187 -9.86 12.29 -24.01
CA GLN A 187 -10.72 12.57 -22.85
C GLN A 187 -9.94 13.02 -21.59
N ASN A 188 -8.61 12.89 -21.57
CA ASN A 188 -7.80 13.10 -20.37
C ASN A 188 -6.68 14.13 -20.59
N PRO A 189 -7.01 15.43 -20.74
CA PRO A 189 -6.01 16.48 -20.90
C PRO A 189 -5.09 16.60 -19.67
N TYR A 190 -3.86 17.11 -19.89
CA TYR A 190 -2.85 17.25 -18.84
C TYR A 190 -3.37 17.94 -17.58
N GLY A 191 -3.18 17.29 -16.42
CA GLY A 191 -3.53 17.83 -15.11
C GLY A 191 -5.03 17.88 -14.80
N MET A 192 -5.90 17.36 -15.66
CA MET A 192 -7.36 17.50 -15.54
C MET A 192 -8.06 16.15 -15.37
N GLY A 193 -8.93 16.07 -14.36
CA GLY A 193 -9.77 14.91 -14.08
C GLY A 193 -9.13 13.89 -13.13
N ILE A 194 -9.85 12.78 -12.96
CA ILE A 194 -9.58 11.78 -11.92
C ILE A 194 -8.23 11.06 -12.10
N HIS A 195 -7.76 10.96 -13.34
CA HIS A 195 -6.51 10.29 -13.74
C HIS A 195 -5.25 11.08 -13.39
N TRP A 196 -5.39 12.32 -12.89
CA TRP A 196 -4.29 13.20 -12.46
C TRP A 196 -4.40 13.57 -10.96
N CYS A 197 -5.12 12.78 -10.16
CA CYS A 197 -5.24 12.97 -8.71
C CYS A 197 -4.07 12.38 -7.91
N SER A 198 -3.35 11.42 -8.50
CA SER A 198 -2.24 10.68 -7.91
C SER A 198 -1.17 10.52 -8.98
N ALA A 199 0.12 10.62 -8.60
CA ALA A 199 1.24 10.40 -9.53
C ALA A 199 1.46 8.91 -9.82
N LEU A 200 1.04 8.02 -8.94
CA LEU A 200 1.14 6.57 -9.15
C LEU A 200 0.36 6.11 -10.39
N GLU A 201 -0.83 6.67 -10.64
CA GLU A 201 -1.68 6.24 -11.76
C GLU A 201 -1.07 6.52 -13.15
N PRO A 202 -0.59 7.74 -13.47
CA PRO A 202 0.15 7.96 -14.70
C PRO A 202 1.48 7.21 -14.73
N ALA A 203 2.14 6.93 -13.60
CA ALA A 203 3.35 6.12 -13.57
C ALA A 203 3.09 4.67 -14.01
N LEU A 204 2.03 4.04 -13.49
CA LEU A 204 1.60 2.70 -13.90
C LEU A 204 1.14 2.67 -15.37
N ARG A 205 0.42 3.70 -15.83
CA ARG A 205 0.04 3.82 -17.24
C ARG A 205 1.25 3.98 -18.18
N LEU A 206 2.29 4.70 -17.75
CA LEU A 206 3.56 4.80 -18.49
C LEU A 206 4.26 3.43 -18.60
N ILE A 207 4.23 2.62 -17.54
CA ILE A 207 4.72 1.23 -17.58
C ILE A 207 3.92 0.42 -18.61
N SER A 208 2.59 0.46 -18.56
CA SER A 208 1.73 -0.23 -19.53
C SER A 208 2.02 0.20 -20.97
N TRP A 209 2.13 1.50 -21.24
CA TRP A 209 2.39 2.01 -22.58
C TRP A 209 3.78 1.62 -23.10
N ALA A 210 4.79 1.56 -22.22
CA ALA A 210 6.13 1.10 -22.56
C ALA A 210 6.16 -0.40 -22.90
N VAL A 211 5.45 -1.22 -22.12
CA VAL A 211 5.27 -2.66 -22.40
C VAL A 211 4.52 -2.87 -23.72
N ILE A 212 3.39 -2.18 -23.92
CA ILE A 212 2.59 -2.24 -25.16
C ILE A 212 3.45 -1.84 -26.36
N HIS A 213 4.16 -0.71 -26.28
CA HIS A 213 5.07 -0.28 -27.35
C HIS A 213 6.06 -1.40 -27.70
N SER A 214 6.68 -2.01 -26.69
CA SER A 214 7.67 -3.07 -26.86
C SER A 214 7.06 -4.34 -27.46
N LEU A 215 5.86 -4.75 -27.04
CA LEU A 215 5.15 -5.90 -27.64
C LEU A 215 4.85 -5.66 -29.12
N LEU A 216 4.40 -4.46 -29.48
CA LEU A 216 4.13 -4.09 -30.88
C LEU A 216 5.40 -4.10 -31.72
N THR A 217 6.57 -3.76 -31.16
CA THR A 217 7.83 -3.78 -31.91
C THR A 217 8.22 -5.17 -32.45
N LEU A 218 7.71 -6.25 -31.83
CA LEU A 218 7.94 -7.63 -32.28
C LEU A 218 7.33 -7.92 -33.67
N ARG A 219 6.43 -7.06 -34.16
CA ARG A 219 5.79 -7.18 -35.48
C ARG A 219 5.92 -5.91 -36.33
N ASP A 220 5.75 -4.74 -35.71
CA ASP A 220 5.65 -3.44 -36.40
C ASP A 220 7.00 -2.71 -36.54
N GLY A 221 8.11 -3.38 -36.23
CA GLY A 221 9.45 -2.80 -36.21
C GLY A 221 9.66 -1.81 -35.06
N GLU A 222 10.80 -1.13 -35.06
CA GLU A 222 11.24 -0.28 -33.93
C GLU A 222 10.29 0.89 -33.59
N ALA A 223 9.43 1.29 -34.52
CA ALA A 223 8.44 2.33 -34.28
C ALA A 223 7.32 1.90 -33.32
N GLY A 224 6.98 0.61 -33.30
CA GLY A 224 5.96 0.02 -32.43
C GLY A 224 4.69 0.88 -32.33
N LEU A 225 4.35 1.29 -31.10
CA LEU A 225 3.18 2.16 -30.85
C LEU A 225 3.16 3.47 -31.69
N PHE A 226 4.31 4.05 -32.04
CA PHE A 226 4.38 5.31 -32.80
C PHE A 226 4.03 5.15 -34.29
N SER A 227 4.16 3.96 -34.87
CA SER A 227 3.70 3.71 -36.24
C SER A 227 2.21 3.36 -36.31
N ALA A 228 1.61 2.97 -35.18
CA ALA A 228 0.24 2.46 -35.13
C ALA A 228 -0.81 3.53 -34.80
N VAL A 229 -0.46 4.58 -34.04
CA VAL A 229 -1.37 5.69 -33.72
C VAL A 229 -1.53 6.66 -34.90
N SER A 230 -2.68 7.34 -34.98
CA SER A 230 -2.96 8.33 -36.00
C SER A 230 -2.13 9.62 -35.84
N ASP A 231 -1.75 9.95 -34.61
CA ASP A 231 -0.97 11.15 -34.28
C ASP A 231 0.21 10.81 -33.33
N PRO A 232 1.37 10.41 -33.88
CA PRO A 232 2.55 10.08 -33.09
C PRO A 232 3.12 11.28 -32.32
N VAL A 233 2.88 12.51 -32.77
CA VAL A 233 3.34 13.71 -32.06
C VAL A 233 2.52 13.92 -30.79
N LYS A 234 1.19 13.73 -30.87
CA LYS A 234 0.31 13.78 -29.70
C LYS A 234 0.60 12.65 -28.71
N LEU A 235 0.86 11.43 -29.19
CA LEU A 235 1.32 10.33 -28.33
C LEU A 235 2.60 10.71 -27.57
N GLY A 236 3.60 11.22 -28.30
CA GLY A 236 4.85 11.69 -27.70
C GLY A 236 4.66 12.80 -26.67
N GLN A 237 3.77 13.76 -26.94
CA GLN A 237 3.40 14.80 -25.98
C GLN A 237 2.73 14.22 -24.73
N ALA A 238 1.80 13.27 -24.89
CA ALA A 238 1.11 12.63 -23.77
C ALA A 238 2.07 11.83 -22.88
N ILE A 239 3.03 11.11 -23.46
CA ILE A 239 4.09 10.41 -22.72
C ILE A 239 4.93 11.43 -21.93
N TYR A 240 5.41 12.50 -22.59
CA TYR A 240 6.20 13.54 -21.93
C TYR A 240 5.46 14.20 -20.76
N GLN A 241 4.19 14.53 -20.97
CA GLN A 241 3.31 15.18 -19.99
C GLN A 241 3.05 14.29 -18.77
N GLN A 242 2.80 13.01 -18.97
CA GLN A 242 2.66 12.06 -17.87
C GLN A 242 3.97 11.95 -17.07
N THR A 243 5.12 11.76 -17.74
CA THR A 243 6.42 11.66 -17.06
C THR A 243 6.76 12.95 -16.30
N HIS A 244 6.47 14.11 -16.90
CA HIS A 244 6.62 15.41 -16.25
C HIS A 244 5.77 15.51 -14.99
N PHE A 245 4.49 15.13 -15.06
CA PHE A 245 3.60 15.18 -13.91
C PHE A 245 4.10 14.31 -12.77
N VAL A 246 4.46 13.04 -13.05
CA VAL A 246 4.98 12.12 -12.03
C VAL A 246 6.22 12.71 -11.38
N ARG A 247 7.17 13.20 -12.18
CA ARG A 247 8.43 13.78 -11.66
C ARG A 247 8.24 14.99 -10.76
N HIS A 248 7.19 15.78 -10.96
CA HIS A 248 6.92 17.01 -10.21
C HIS A 248 5.82 16.86 -9.16
N PHE A 249 5.24 15.67 -9.02
CA PHE A 249 4.19 15.38 -8.06
C PHE A 249 4.41 14.05 -7.33
N LEU A 250 5.68 13.74 -7.05
CA LEU A 250 6.06 12.54 -6.31
C LEU A 250 5.45 12.50 -4.92
N SER A 251 5.07 11.30 -4.50
CA SER A 251 4.72 10.98 -3.13
C SER A 251 5.95 11.10 -2.23
N ARG A 252 5.82 11.82 -1.11
CA ARG A 252 6.94 12.14 -0.21
C ARG A 252 6.56 11.98 1.25
N ASP A 253 7.58 11.93 2.10
CA ASP A 253 7.48 11.90 3.56
C ASP A 253 6.53 10.79 4.03
N SER A 254 5.50 11.13 4.83
CA SER A 254 4.51 10.17 5.34
C SER A 254 3.71 9.44 4.26
N SER A 255 3.80 9.83 2.99
CA SER A 255 3.09 9.20 1.88
C SER A 255 4.03 8.53 0.87
N ALA A 256 5.33 8.47 1.13
CA ALA A 256 6.33 7.95 0.19
C ALA A 256 6.06 6.48 -0.16
N ASN A 257 6.15 5.56 0.81
CA ASN A 257 5.83 4.12 0.73
C ASN A 257 5.98 3.44 -0.66
N ASN A 258 5.18 2.41 -0.97
CA ASN A 258 5.15 1.79 -2.30
C ASN A 258 4.81 2.78 -3.43
N HIS A 259 4.07 3.86 -3.15
CA HIS A 259 3.69 4.85 -4.15
C HIS A 259 4.91 5.48 -4.81
N LEU A 260 5.88 5.94 -4.02
CA LEU A 260 7.12 6.55 -4.52
C LEU A 260 7.93 5.55 -5.34
N ILE A 261 8.00 4.28 -4.90
CA ILE A 261 8.72 3.24 -5.64
C ILE A 261 8.06 3.02 -7.02
N GLY A 262 6.73 2.91 -7.06
CA GLY A 262 5.98 2.79 -8.32
C GLY A 262 6.11 4.00 -9.24
N GLU A 263 6.05 5.21 -8.67
CA GLU A 263 6.25 6.47 -9.39
C GLU A 263 7.64 6.58 -10.02
N LEU A 264 8.68 6.26 -9.25
CA LEU A 264 10.07 6.25 -9.73
C LEU A 264 10.26 5.19 -10.81
N THR A 265 9.64 4.01 -10.65
CA THR A 265 9.68 2.94 -11.65
C THR A 265 9.03 3.40 -12.96
N GLY A 266 7.88 4.07 -12.91
CA GLY A 266 7.24 4.64 -14.10
C GLY A 266 8.11 5.68 -14.81
N ILE A 267 8.78 6.57 -14.08
CA ILE A 267 9.74 7.52 -14.66
C ILE A 267 10.90 6.78 -15.32
N TRP A 268 11.51 5.83 -14.62
CA TRP A 268 12.65 5.04 -15.10
C TRP A 268 12.31 4.30 -16.39
N VAL A 269 11.17 3.63 -16.44
CA VAL A 269 10.68 2.89 -17.61
C VAL A 269 10.40 3.83 -18.77
N ALA A 270 9.65 4.91 -18.55
CA ALA A 270 9.30 5.86 -19.61
C ALA A 270 10.53 6.51 -20.25
N CYS A 271 11.50 6.95 -19.43
CA CYS A 271 12.72 7.59 -19.93
C CYS A 271 13.71 6.61 -20.56
N SER A 272 13.51 5.31 -20.36
CA SER A 272 14.29 4.23 -20.97
C SER A 272 13.73 3.86 -22.33
N VAL A 273 12.42 3.61 -22.40
CA VAL A 273 11.73 3.20 -23.64
C VAL A 273 11.54 4.35 -24.63
N PHE A 274 11.36 5.58 -24.13
CA PHE A 274 11.13 6.76 -24.97
C PHE A 274 12.23 7.82 -24.82
N ASP A 275 12.63 8.43 -25.94
CA ASP A 275 13.53 9.57 -25.95
C ASP A 275 12.76 10.85 -25.63
N LEU A 276 12.85 11.29 -24.37
CA LEU A 276 12.26 12.53 -23.87
C LEU A 276 13.27 13.71 -23.88
N GLY A 277 14.37 13.57 -24.63
CA GLY A 277 15.48 14.51 -24.69
C GLY A 277 16.23 14.65 -23.36
N ARG A 278 16.94 15.78 -23.20
CA ARG A 278 17.79 16.06 -22.03
C ARG A 278 17.06 16.01 -20.69
N HIS A 279 15.76 16.34 -20.68
CA HIS A 279 14.94 16.20 -19.47
C HIS A 279 14.75 14.72 -19.11
N GLY A 280 14.44 13.87 -20.09
CA GLY A 280 14.34 12.42 -19.91
C GLY A 280 15.61 11.80 -19.33
N ASP A 281 16.78 12.17 -19.85
CA ASP A 281 18.05 11.60 -19.39
C ASP A 281 18.33 11.95 -17.91
N ARG A 282 18.04 13.21 -17.52
CA ARG A 282 18.15 13.64 -16.12
C ARG A 282 17.12 12.95 -15.22
N TRP A 283 15.89 12.77 -15.71
CA TRP A 283 14.84 12.08 -14.96
C TRP A 283 15.12 10.59 -14.80
N ALA A 284 15.71 9.93 -15.80
CA ALA A 284 16.16 8.55 -15.73
C ALA A 284 17.24 8.38 -14.65
N LEU A 285 18.28 9.22 -14.66
CA LEU A 285 19.34 9.17 -13.65
C LEU A 285 18.78 9.38 -12.24
N PHE A 286 17.95 10.41 -12.07
CA PHE A 286 17.26 10.68 -10.80
C PHE A 286 16.43 9.47 -10.33
N ALA A 287 15.65 8.86 -11.23
CA ALA A 287 14.79 7.73 -10.89
C ALA A 287 15.60 6.51 -10.47
N GLN A 288 16.70 6.22 -11.19
CA GLN A 288 17.61 5.12 -10.85
C GLN A 288 18.23 5.30 -9.46
N GLU A 289 18.84 6.45 -9.20
CA GLU A 289 19.47 6.78 -7.91
C GLU A 289 18.44 6.76 -6.76
N ALA A 290 17.22 7.22 -7.04
CA ALA A 290 16.14 7.19 -6.07
C ALA A 290 15.65 5.78 -5.77
N LEU A 291 15.48 4.91 -6.77
CA LEU A 291 15.12 3.51 -6.57
C LEU A 291 16.17 2.77 -5.72
N GLU A 292 17.47 2.98 -5.99
CA GLU A 292 18.58 2.46 -5.18
C GLU A 292 18.51 2.88 -3.71
N ARG A 293 18.12 4.14 -3.48
CA ARG A 293 17.95 4.67 -2.13
C ARG A 293 16.71 4.09 -1.46
N GLU A 294 15.57 4.07 -2.15
CA GLU A 294 14.31 3.56 -1.60
C GLU A 294 14.37 2.06 -1.31
N ALA A 295 15.08 1.26 -2.11
CA ALA A 295 15.32 -0.15 -1.82
C ALA A 295 16.02 -0.36 -0.46
N ARG A 296 16.97 0.51 -0.11
CA ARG A 296 17.65 0.48 1.21
C ARG A 296 16.79 1.06 2.33
N LEU A 297 15.99 2.09 2.03
CA LEU A 297 15.18 2.78 3.03
C LEU A 297 13.92 2.00 3.41
N GLN A 298 13.28 1.32 2.47
CA GLN A 298 11.95 0.74 2.64
C GLN A 298 11.96 -0.79 2.77
N VAL A 299 13.11 -1.44 2.67
CA VAL A 299 13.24 -2.89 2.85
C VAL A 299 14.37 -3.17 3.84
N PHE A 300 14.15 -4.09 4.78
CA PHE A 300 15.17 -4.54 5.72
C PHE A 300 16.17 -5.49 5.05
N ASP A 301 17.37 -5.61 5.61
CA ASP A 301 18.46 -6.42 5.03
C ASP A 301 18.17 -7.93 5.02
N ASP A 302 17.18 -8.37 5.78
CA ASP A 302 16.63 -9.73 5.74
C ASP A 302 15.53 -9.90 4.67
N GLY A 303 15.29 -8.88 3.85
CA GLY A 303 14.35 -8.90 2.72
C GLY A 303 12.95 -8.40 3.06
N VAL A 304 12.61 -8.17 4.33
CA VAL A 304 11.23 -7.78 4.68
C VAL A 304 10.95 -6.31 4.32
N ASN A 305 9.93 -6.07 3.50
CA ASN A 305 9.42 -4.72 3.23
C ASN A 305 8.84 -4.08 4.51
N LYS A 306 9.16 -2.81 4.75
CA LYS A 306 8.81 -2.11 5.98
C LYS A 306 7.35 -1.72 6.10
N GLU A 307 6.54 -1.80 5.04
CA GLU A 307 5.10 -1.56 5.13
C GLU A 307 4.35 -2.66 5.88
N GLN A 308 4.99 -3.81 6.09
CA GLN A 308 4.47 -4.90 6.93
C GLN A 308 3.12 -5.40 6.43
N ALA A 309 3.03 -5.55 5.10
CA ALA A 309 1.87 -6.10 4.40
C ALA A 309 2.35 -6.99 3.24
N SER A 310 1.89 -8.24 3.21
CA SER A 310 2.35 -9.26 2.26
C SER A 310 2.12 -8.84 0.81
N TYR A 311 0.97 -8.23 0.51
CA TYR A 311 0.63 -7.82 -0.86
C TYR A 311 1.45 -6.61 -1.33
N TYR A 312 1.70 -5.65 -0.45
CA TYR A 312 2.56 -4.50 -0.78
C TYR A 312 4.04 -4.91 -0.89
N HIS A 313 4.48 -5.92 -0.15
CA HIS A 313 5.78 -6.55 -0.36
C HIS A 313 5.92 -7.07 -1.79
N LEU A 314 4.91 -7.82 -2.28
CA LEU A 314 4.87 -8.35 -3.65
C LEU A 314 4.99 -7.24 -4.70
N TRP A 315 4.26 -6.13 -4.53
CA TRP A 315 4.31 -4.99 -5.43
C TRP A 315 5.69 -4.36 -5.51
N VAL A 316 6.28 -4.08 -4.35
CA VAL A 316 7.62 -3.48 -4.28
C VAL A 316 8.66 -4.42 -4.89
N LEU A 317 8.52 -5.74 -4.70
CA LEU A 317 9.37 -6.73 -5.35
C LEU A 317 9.24 -6.67 -6.89
N ASP A 318 8.02 -6.65 -7.44
CA ASP A 318 7.81 -6.59 -8.89
C ASP A 318 8.29 -5.25 -9.49
N TYR A 319 8.12 -4.12 -8.78
CA TYR A 319 8.69 -2.83 -9.22
C TYR A 319 10.21 -2.88 -9.32
N PHE A 320 10.90 -3.40 -8.30
CA PHE A 320 12.36 -3.50 -8.31
C PHE A 320 12.84 -4.51 -9.37
N LEU A 321 12.19 -5.66 -9.49
CA LEU A 321 12.50 -6.64 -10.54
C LEU A 321 12.36 -6.02 -11.93
N PHE A 322 11.25 -5.34 -12.20
CA PHE A 322 11.01 -4.74 -13.51
C PHE A 322 11.97 -3.59 -13.80
N ALA A 323 12.28 -2.74 -12.81
CA ALA A 323 13.28 -1.69 -12.94
C ALA A 323 14.67 -2.24 -13.25
N TRP A 324 15.06 -3.33 -12.57
CA TRP A 324 16.31 -4.06 -12.81
C TRP A 324 16.40 -4.56 -14.26
N LEU A 325 15.34 -5.24 -14.75
CA LEU A 325 15.27 -5.74 -16.12
C LEU A 325 15.39 -4.62 -17.15
N VAL A 326 14.73 -3.49 -16.93
CA VAL A 326 14.84 -2.30 -17.79
C VAL A 326 16.28 -1.76 -17.79
N GLY A 327 16.96 -1.78 -16.63
CA GLY A 327 18.36 -1.38 -16.52
C GLY A 327 19.31 -2.29 -17.29
N LEU A 328 19.10 -3.62 -17.21
CA LEU A 328 19.82 -4.57 -18.06
C LEU A 328 19.62 -4.27 -19.54
N ARG A 329 18.38 -4.04 -19.97
CA ARG A 329 18.04 -3.76 -21.37
C ARG A 329 18.61 -2.45 -21.88
N ARG A 330 18.66 -1.43 -21.02
CA ARG A 330 19.25 -0.10 -21.30
C ARG A 330 20.78 -0.13 -21.31
N GLY A 331 21.41 -1.15 -20.74
CA GLY A 331 22.86 -1.17 -20.48
C GLY A 331 23.28 -0.19 -19.37
N GLN A 332 22.33 0.21 -18.51
CA GLN A 332 22.55 1.09 -17.36
C GLN A 332 22.15 0.31 -16.09
N HIS A 333 23.13 -0.35 -15.49
CA HIS A 333 22.91 -1.31 -14.42
C HIS A 333 22.69 -0.63 -13.07
N PHE A 334 21.81 -1.22 -12.27
CA PHE A 334 21.72 -0.99 -10.82
C PHE A 334 22.85 -1.75 -10.11
N SER A 335 23.04 -1.47 -8.83
CA SER A 335 24.04 -2.06 -7.96
C SER A 335 23.75 -3.54 -7.63
N GLU A 336 24.79 -4.28 -7.25
CA GLU A 336 24.63 -5.65 -6.73
C GLU A 336 23.74 -5.70 -5.49
N ALA A 337 23.88 -4.72 -4.58
CA ALA A 337 23.03 -4.61 -3.40
C ALA A 337 21.54 -4.47 -3.73
N PHE A 338 21.19 -3.84 -4.86
CA PHE A 338 19.81 -3.75 -5.34
C PHE A 338 19.28 -5.12 -5.80
N ALA A 339 20.08 -5.87 -6.56
CA ALA A 339 19.74 -7.24 -6.96
C ALA A 339 19.63 -8.19 -5.76
N GLU A 340 20.54 -8.11 -4.80
CA GLU A 340 20.47 -8.88 -3.54
C GLU A 340 19.22 -8.54 -2.73
N ARG A 341 18.75 -7.28 -2.79
CA ARG A 341 17.48 -6.89 -2.16
C ARG A 341 16.29 -7.60 -2.79
N ILE A 342 16.22 -7.66 -4.11
CA ILE A 342 15.17 -8.38 -4.85
C ILE A 342 15.15 -9.86 -4.45
N VAL A 343 16.31 -10.50 -4.38
CA VAL A 343 16.41 -11.92 -4.03
C VAL A 343 16.05 -12.19 -2.57
N SER A 344 16.47 -11.34 -1.63
CA SER A 344 16.08 -11.47 -0.21
C SER A 344 14.57 -11.26 0.01
N MET A 345 13.97 -10.29 -0.68
CA MET A 345 12.51 -10.09 -0.70
C MET A 345 11.77 -11.34 -1.20
N ALA A 346 12.18 -11.89 -2.34
CA ALA A 346 11.61 -13.12 -2.87
C ALA A 346 11.80 -14.31 -1.89
N GLY A 347 12.97 -14.40 -1.24
CA GLY A 347 13.25 -15.40 -0.22
C GLY A 347 12.34 -15.29 1.01
N PHE A 348 11.98 -14.08 1.43
CA PHE A 348 10.99 -13.86 2.50
C PHE A 348 9.59 -14.33 2.06
N LEU A 349 9.09 -13.88 0.90
CA LEU A 349 7.78 -14.29 0.40
C LEU A 349 7.68 -15.82 0.25
N GLN A 350 8.73 -16.46 -0.26
CA GLN A 350 8.80 -17.91 -0.36
C GLN A 350 8.82 -18.56 1.03
N ALA A 351 9.52 -17.97 2.01
CA ALA A 351 9.61 -18.52 3.37
C ALA A 351 8.27 -18.49 4.11
N ILE A 352 7.43 -17.47 3.91
CA ILE A 352 6.12 -17.36 4.56
C ILE A 352 4.99 -18.06 3.79
N SER A 353 5.29 -18.63 2.61
CA SER A 353 4.34 -19.42 1.84
C SER A 353 4.43 -20.89 2.25
N PRO A 354 3.30 -21.55 2.57
CA PRO A 354 3.32 -22.98 2.82
C PRO A 354 3.58 -23.71 1.50
N GLY A 355 4.56 -24.62 1.50
CA GLY A 355 4.86 -25.42 0.32
C GLY A 355 3.68 -26.33 -0.05
N CYS A 356 3.33 -26.38 -1.34
CA CYS A 356 2.31 -27.28 -1.86
C CYS A 356 2.90 -28.69 -2.02
N SER A 357 2.53 -29.63 -1.17
CA SER A 357 2.90 -31.06 -1.29
C SER A 357 1.95 -31.85 -2.20
N VAL A 358 0.84 -31.24 -2.62
CA VAL A 358 -0.18 -31.88 -3.45
C VAL A 358 -0.02 -31.41 -4.89
N GLU A 359 0.28 -32.35 -5.80
CA GLU A 359 -0.06 -32.19 -7.21
C GLU A 359 -1.58 -31.94 -7.27
N THR A 360 -1.99 -30.67 -7.27
CA THR A 360 -3.35 -30.28 -7.58
C THR A 360 -3.59 -30.70 -9.02
N THR A 361 -4.09 -31.92 -9.20
CA THR A 361 -4.74 -32.30 -10.44
C THR A 361 -5.84 -31.26 -10.68
N PRO A 362 -5.79 -30.50 -11.79
CA PRO A 362 -6.85 -29.58 -12.11
C PRO A 362 -8.14 -30.40 -12.22
N ASN A 363 -9.21 -29.88 -11.63
CA ASN A 363 -10.57 -30.37 -11.74
C ASN A 363 -10.86 -30.95 -13.15
N PRO A 364 -11.30 -32.22 -13.30
CA PRO A 364 -11.42 -32.90 -14.60
C PRO A 364 -12.46 -32.31 -15.57
N SER A 365 -13.13 -31.21 -15.22
CA SER A 365 -14.04 -30.49 -16.11
C SER A 365 -13.34 -29.56 -17.11
N VAL A 366 -12.01 -29.47 -17.10
CA VAL A 366 -11.22 -28.80 -18.15
C VAL A 366 -10.30 -29.85 -18.80
N PRO A 367 -10.37 -30.10 -20.13
CA PRO A 367 -9.56 -31.14 -20.74
C PRO A 367 -8.07 -30.74 -20.68
N SER A 368 -7.29 -31.41 -19.84
CA SER A 368 -5.83 -31.31 -19.87
C SER A 368 -5.28 -32.27 -20.93
N LEU A 369 -4.71 -31.69 -21.99
CA LEU A 369 -3.90 -32.41 -22.96
C LEU A 369 -2.44 -32.01 -22.77
N SER A 370 -1.69 -32.83 -22.04
CA SER A 370 -0.41 -33.38 -22.53
C SER A 370 0.30 -34.15 -21.42
N LYS A 371 0.53 -35.44 -21.67
CA LYS A 371 1.54 -36.22 -20.98
C LYS A 371 2.85 -36.03 -21.74
N SER A 372 3.77 -35.24 -21.21
CA SER A 372 5.18 -35.30 -21.64
C SER A 372 6.09 -35.33 -20.42
N LYS A 373 6.82 -36.43 -20.28
CA LYS A 373 7.85 -36.64 -19.26
C LYS A 373 8.98 -35.60 -19.42
N PRO A 374 9.61 -35.14 -18.32
CA PRO A 374 10.72 -34.21 -18.40
C PRO A 374 11.96 -34.89 -19.00
N PHE A 375 12.56 -34.22 -19.99
CA PHE A 375 13.85 -34.58 -20.59
C PHE A 375 14.99 -34.02 -19.73
N VAL A 376 15.90 -34.89 -19.29
CA VAL A 376 17.14 -34.53 -18.59
C VAL A 376 18.28 -34.50 -19.61
N LEU A 377 18.88 -33.34 -19.86
CA LEU A 377 20.19 -33.26 -20.52
C LEU A 377 21.29 -33.43 -19.47
N SER A 378 21.90 -34.61 -19.46
CA SER A 378 23.07 -34.94 -18.65
C SER A 378 24.31 -34.21 -19.18
N LEU A 379 24.77 -33.19 -18.46
CA LEU A 379 26.07 -32.57 -18.67
C LEU A 379 27.15 -33.32 -17.87
N SER A 380 27.49 -34.53 -18.32
CA SER A 380 28.74 -35.20 -17.92
C SER A 380 29.58 -35.49 -19.15
N LYS A 381 30.42 -34.52 -19.55
CA LYS A 381 31.65 -34.71 -20.37
C LYS A 381 32.29 -33.36 -20.71
N PHE A 382 32.95 -32.72 -19.76
CA PHE A 382 34.09 -31.85 -20.08
C PHE A 382 35.16 -32.04 -19.00
N LYS A 383 36.27 -32.67 -19.39
CA LYS A 383 37.49 -32.76 -18.57
C LYS A 383 38.18 -31.39 -18.60
N PRO A 384 38.74 -30.91 -17.48
CA PRO A 384 39.50 -29.67 -17.48
C PRO A 384 40.86 -29.89 -18.15
N PHE A 385 41.13 -29.14 -19.22
CA PHE A 385 42.48 -28.99 -19.75
C PHE A 385 43.17 -27.87 -18.96
N VAL A 386 44.14 -28.25 -18.14
CA VAL A 386 45.07 -27.32 -17.49
C VAL A 386 46.18 -27.04 -18.49
N LEU A 387 46.33 -25.77 -18.90
CA LEU A 387 47.55 -25.27 -19.54
C LEU A 387 48.17 -24.23 -18.61
N SER A 388 49.22 -24.66 -17.92
CA SER A 388 50.27 -23.77 -17.43
C SER A 388 51.11 -23.29 -18.60
N LEU A 389 51.58 -22.04 -18.55
CA LEU A 389 52.81 -21.44 -19.13
C LEU A 389 52.52 -19.93 -19.29
N SER A 390 53.41 -18.97 -19.13
CA SER A 390 54.67 -18.80 -18.40
C SER A 390 55.01 -17.30 -18.52
N LYS A 391 55.79 -16.78 -17.58
CA LYS A 391 56.35 -15.42 -17.62
C LYS A 391 57.23 -15.21 -18.87
N HIS A 392 56.76 -14.44 -19.86
CA HIS A 392 57.52 -13.43 -20.60
C HIS A 392 56.70 -12.98 -21.82
N GLU A 393 56.26 -11.72 -21.80
CA GLU A 393 56.36 -10.77 -22.92
C GLU A 393 55.74 -9.44 -22.48
N ARG A 394 56.62 -8.54 -22.04
CA ARG A 394 56.33 -7.11 -21.88
C ARG A 394 56.70 -6.44 -23.20
N ALA A 395 55.76 -5.69 -23.77
CA ALA A 395 55.87 -4.28 -24.09
C ALA A 395 54.95 -3.93 -25.26
N GLU A 396 53.92 -3.12 -25.02
CA GLU A 396 53.71 -1.89 -25.78
C GLU A 396 52.73 -0.95 -25.04
N SER A 397 53.32 0.14 -24.53
CA SER A 397 52.74 1.49 -24.45
C SER A 397 51.24 1.65 -24.09
N MET A 398 50.94 1.84 -22.80
CA MET A 398 49.79 2.65 -22.37
C MET A 398 50.18 3.58 -21.22
N ASN A 399 49.86 4.86 -21.38
CA ASN A 399 50.18 6.00 -20.53
C ASN A 399 49.91 5.76 -19.03
N LEU A 400 50.99 5.59 -18.25
CA LEU A 400 50.99 5.55 -16.78
C LEU A 400 50.46 6.83 -16.13
N THR A 401 50.33 7.92 -16.88
CA THR A 401 49.79 9.21 -16.40
C THR A 401 48.27 9.21 -16.26
N VAL A 402 47.55 8.48 -17.13
CA VAL A 402 46.07 8.42 -17.10
C VAL A 402 45.58 7.49 -16.00
N LEU A 403 46.29 6.39 -15.74
CA LEU A 403 45.97 5.48 -14.63
C LEU A 403 46.25 6.10 -13.26
N ARG A 404 47.29 6.95 -13.13
CA ARG A 404 47.52 7.74 -11.91
C ARG A 404 46.46 8.82 -11.72
N GLN A 405 46.03 9.52 -12.78
CA GLN A 405 44.93 10.49 -12.68
C GLN A 405 43.61 9.84 -12.28
N ALA A 406 43.26 8.68 -12.86
CA ALA A 406 42.03 7.97 -12.53
C ALA A 406 42.05 7.35 -11.11
N GLN A 407 43.23 7.06 -10.58
CA GLN A 407 43.39 6.53 -9.22
C GLN A 407 43.38 7.68 -8.18
N ASP A 408 44.02 8.81 -8.49
CA ASP A 408 43.97 10.04 -7.68
C ASP A 408 42.57 10.70 -7.68
N GLU A 409 41.77 10.53 -8.74
CA GLU A 409 40.37 10.99 -8.81
C GLU A 409 39.44 10.08 -7.98
N ARG A 410 39.64 8.75 -8.02
CA ARG A 410 38.88 7.82 -7.16
C ARG A 410 39.21 7.99 -5.68
N GLU A 411 40.47 8.23 -5.33
CA GLU A 411 40.85 8.51 -3.94
C GLU A 411 40.26 9.85 -3.48
N ARG A 412 40.25 10.88 -4.33
CA ARG A 412 39.57 12.16 -4.03
C ARG A 412 38.05 12.05 -3.91
N GLU A 413 37.40 11.22 -4.72
CA GLU A 413 35.95 10.97 -4.62
C GLU A 413 35.61 10.14 -3.38
N SER A 414 36.44 9.15 -3.02
CA SER A 414 36.32 8.38 -1.78
C SER A 414 36.52 9.26 -0.55
N ASP A 415 37.50 10.18 -0.58
CA ASP A 415 37.74 11.14 0.50
C ASP A 415 36.61 12.15 0.62
N GLN A 416 36.04 12.62 -0.51
CA GLN A 416 34.85 13.48 -0.50
C GLN A 416 33.60 12.75 -0.02
N PHE A 417 33.46 11.45 -0.31
CA PHE A 417 32.37 10.61 0.18
C PHE A 417 32.49 10.39 1.69
N ALA A 418 33.69 10.07 2.19
CA ALA A 418 33.97 9.97 3.62
C ALA A 418 33.76 11.30 4.35
N LEU A 419 34.11 12.44 3.73
CA LEU A 419 33.87 13.76 4.31
C LEU A 419 32.38 14.10 4.42
N ARG A 420 31.57 13.72 3.41
CA ARG A 420 30.11 13.89 3.43
C ARG A 420 29.45 12.94 4.44
N GLN A 421 29.90 11.70 4.52
CA GLN A 421 29.41 10.76 5.52
C GLN A 421 29.73 11.22 6.96
N ALA A 422 30.92 11.78 7.18
CA ALA A 422 31.31 12.39 8.46
C ALA A 422 30.66 13.77 8.73
N GLN A 423 30.11 14.43 7.71
CA GLN A 423 29.27 15.62 7.86
C GLN A 423 27.83 15.21 8.23
N ASP A 424 27.27 14.21 7.57
CA ASP A 424 25.95 13.66 7.86
C ASP A 424 25.90 12.96 9.23
N GLU A 425 27.00 12.34 9.68
CA GLU A 425 27.11 11.81 11.05
C GLU A 425 27.20 12.93 12.10
N ARG A 426 27.91 14.03 11.80
CA ARG A 426 27.94 15.20 12.69
C ARG A 426 26.63 15.98 12.73
N GLU A 427 25.91 16.06 11.60
CA GLU A 427 24.55 16.61 11.57
C GLU A 427 23.57 15.71 12.33
N ARG A 428 23.70 14.38 12.24
CA ARG A 428 22.93 13.43 13.07
C ARG A 428 23.28 13.51 14.56
N GLU A 429 24.55 13.70 14.92
CA GLU A 429 24.94 13.95 16.31
C GLU A 429 24.43 15.30 16.81
N PHE A 430 24.42 16.33 15.96
CA PHE A 430 23.84 17.64 16.29
C PHE A 430 22.32 17.57 16.45
N ASP A 431 21.61 16.84 15.59
CA ASP A 431 20.16 16.63 15.70
C ASP A 431 19.80 15.76 16.91
N GLN A 432 20.59 14.73 17.22
CA GLN A 432 20.44 13.95 18.46
C GLN A 432 20.80 14.77 19.70
N PHE A 433 21.80 15.65 19.62
CA PHE A 433 22.18 16.56 20.69
C PHE A 433 21.11 17.63 20.90
N ALA A 434 20.50 18.15 19.83
CA ALA A 434 19.37 19.07 19.85
C ALA A 434 18.10 18.39 20.41
N LEU A 435 17.87 17.11 20.09
CA LEU A 435 16.80 16.31 20.69
C LEU A 435 17.02 16.06 22.19
N ARG A 436 18.28 15.86 22.63
CA ARG A 436 18.65 15.69 24.05
C ARG A 436 18.57 17.01 24.83
N GLN A 437 18.98 18.12 24.22
CA GLN A 437 18.91 19.47 24.80
C GLN A 437 17.46 20.00 24.90
N ALA A 438 16.57 19.56 24.00
CA ALA A 438 15.15 19.91 24.05
C ALA A 438 14.38 19.32 25.25
N GLN A 439 15.03 18.47 26.07
CA GLN A 439 14.48 17.93 27.31
C GLN A 439 15.01 18.63 28.59
N ASP A 440 15.89 19.63 28.46
CA ASP A 440 16.42 20.38 29.61
C ASP A 440 15.83 21.79 29.66
N GLU A 441 15.02 22.06 30.69
CA GLU A 441 14.28 23.32 30.89
C GLU A 441 15.19 24.56 30.91
N ARG A 442 16.48 24.39 31.28
CA ARG A 442 17.46 25.49 31.35
C ARG A 442 17.96 25.96 29.98
N ALA A 443 17.99 25.09 28.97
CA ALA A 443 18.42 25.47 27.62
C ALA A 443 17.37 26.32 26.88
N ARG A 444 16.09 26.06 27.16
CA ARG A 444 14.95 26.85 26.64
C ARG A 444 14.97 28.29 27.14
N GLU A 445 15.33 28.49 28.40
CA GLU A 445 15.42 29.82 29.01
C GLU A 445 16.60 30.63 28.45
N PHE A 446 17.73 29.96 28.18
CA PHE A 446 18.89 30.59 27.54
C PHE A 446 18.62 31.02 26.09
N ALA A 447 17.95 30.16 25.31
CA ALA A 447 17.57 30.47 23.92
C ALA A 447 16.53 31.60 23.82
N LEU A 448 15.60 31.69 24.78
CA LEU A 448 14.63 32.80 24.84
C LEU A 448 15.30 34.14 25.20
N ARG A 449 16.26 34.15 26.13
CA ARG A 449 17.00 35.36 26.51
C ARG A 449 17.90 35.88 25.38
N GLN A 450 18.46 34.98 24.56
CA GLN A 450 19.21 35.33 23.33
C GLN A 450 18.28 35.92 22.25
N ALA A 451 17.08 35.37 22.06
CA ALA A 451 16.12 35.85 21.07
C ALA A 451 15.50 37.22 21.44
N GLN A 452 15.55 37.62 22.72
CA GLN A 452 14.98 38.87 23.23
C GLN A 452 15.99 40.02 23.34
N GLY A 453 17.26 39.82 22.96
CA GLY A 453 18.22 40.91 22.79
C GLY A 453 18.77 41.53 24.09
N GLU A 454 18.67 40.86 25.23
CA GLU A 454 19.28 41.33 26.48
C GLU A 454 20.77 40.95 26.53
N ARG A 455 21.65 41.92 26.27
CA ARG A 455 23.09 41.78 26.57
C ARG A 455 23.38 42.29 27.97
N LYS A 456 23.79 41.40 28.88
CA LYS A 456 24.70 41.71 29.99
C LYS A 456 25.30 40.44 30.61
N GLY A 457 26.64 40.40 30.69
CA GLY A 457 27.38 39.64 31.71
C GLY A 457 28.01 38.30 31.29
N GLU A 458 29.27 38.39 30.85
CA GLU A 458 30.43 37.48 31.05
C GLU A 458 30.22 35.97 31.31
N PHE A 459 30.62 35.14 30.34
CA PHE A 459 31.44 33.94 30.58
C PHE A 459 32.12 33.48 29.26
N GLU A 460 33.46 33.47 29.24
CA GLU A 460 34.28 32.80 28.20
C GLU A 460 34.42 31.29 28.53
N PRO A 461 34.49 30.38 27.52
CA PRO A 461 35.80 29.97 27.02
C PRO A 461 35.88 29.70 25.49
N SER A 462 36.89 30.33 24.88
CA SER A 462 37.83 29.89 23.84
C SER A 462 37.50 28.82 22.75
N VAL A 463 37.84 29.22 21.50
CA VAL A 463 38.29 28.47 20.28
C VAL A 463 37.22 27.98 19.26
N PRO A 464 37.42 28.10 17.91
CA PRO A 464 37.80 29.25 17.10
C PRO A 464 36.77 29.57 15.97
N SER A 465 36.90 30.78 15.41
CA SER A 465 36.11 31.39 14.33
C SER A 465 35.87 30.54 13.07
N LEU A 466 34.61 30.48 12.62
CA LEU A 466 34.21 30.20 11.23
C LEU A 466 33.54 31.44 10.61
N SER A 467 34.36 32.42 10.21
CA SER A 467 33.97 33.37 9.18
C SER A 467 34.15 32.73 7.80
N LYS A 468 33.06 32.41 7.10
CA LYS A 468 32.86 32.47 5.63
C LYS A 468 31.66 31.63 5.23
N PHE A 469 30.48 32.24 5.13
CA PHE A 469 29.49 31.92 4.11
C PHE A 469 28.64 33.16 3.84
N LYS A 470 28.80 33.75 2.65
CA LYS A 470 27.86 34.72 2.07
C LYS A 470 26.81 33.93 1.28
N PRO A 471 25.51 34.27 1.37
CA PRO A 471 24.50 33.69 0.50
C PRO A 471 24.68 34.18 -0.94
N PHE A 472 24.61 33.23 -1.87
CA PHE A 472 24.65 33.48 -3.31
C PHE A 472 23.34 34.15 -3.74
N VAL A 473 23.43 35.40 -4.17
CA VAL A 473 22.37 36.16 -4.87
C VAL A 473 22.61 36.02 -6.37
N LEU A 474 21.55 35.72 -7.12
CA LEU A 474 21.51 35.70 -8.58
C LEU A 474 22.03 37.04 -9.15
N SER A 475 23.17 36.97 -9.86
CA SER A 475 23.73 38.07 -10.64
C SER A 475 23.19 38.01 -12.07
N LEU A 476 22.26 38.91 -12.41
CA LEU A 476 22.03 39.37 -13.78
C LEU A 476 23.01 40.54 -14.05
N SER A 477 23.84 40.39 -15.08
CA SER A 477 24.80 41.40 -15.54
C SER A 477 25.11 41.06 -17.01
N LYS A 478 25.14 41.94 -18.02
CA LYS A 478 25.21 43.41 -18.11
C LYS A 478 24.80 43.83 -19.54
N HIS A 479 24.06 44.92 -19.68
CA HIS A 479 24.43 46.03 -20.57
C HIS A 479 23.67 47.30 -20.15
N GLU A 480 24.44 48.33 -19.79
CA GLU A 480 24.08 49.73 -19.50
C GLU A 480 24.16 50.58 -20.79
N PRO A 481 23.85 51.90 -20.78
CA PRO A 481 22.74 52.63 -20.15
C PRO A 481 22.09 53.64 -21.15
N ASN A 482 20.93 54.23 -20.80
CA ASN A 482 20.77 55.70 -20.83
C ASN A 482 19.46 56.18 -20.19
N GLU A 483 19.54 57.41 -19.72
CA GLU A 483 18.79 58.01 -18.61
C GLU A 483 17.34 58.43 -18.90
N SER A 484 16.67 58.69 -17.77
CA SER A 484 15.54 59.60 -17.58
C SER A 484 14.13 59.07 -17.92
N THR A 485 13.44 58.57 -16.89
CA THR A 485 12.14 59.13 -16.49
C THR A 485 11.63 58.50 -15.18
N SER A 486 11.56 59.37 -14.16
CA SER A 486 10.56 59.43 -13.10
C SER A 486 10.20 58.17 -12.29
N PHE A 487 10.71 58.14 -11.06
CA PHE A 487 10.32 57.29 -9.92
C PHE A 487 8.89 57.55 -9.39
N SER A 488 7.97 58.05 -10.22
CA SER A 488 6.58 58.38 -9.82
C SER A 488 5.52 57.40 -10.33
N ALA A 489 5.88 56.40 -11.16
CA ALA A 489 4.92 55.41 -11.67
C ALA A 489 4.82 54.12 -10.84
N LEU A 490 5.66 53.93 -9.82
CA LEU A 490 5.67 52.73 -8.95
C LEU A 490 5.10 52.95 -7.55
N ARG A 491 4.59 54.16 -7.25
CA ARG A 491 3.83 54.44 -6.00
C ARG A 491 2.32 54.51 -6.18
N GLN A 492 1.81 54.35 -7.40
CA GLN A 492 0.36 54.41 -7.69
C GLN A 492 -0.22 53.06 -8.17
N ALA A 493 0.47 51.96 -7.89
CA ALA A 493 -0.04 50.60 -8.11
C ALA A 493 -0.03 49.75 -6.83
N GLN A 494 0.19 50.37 -5.67
CA GLN A 494 0.27 49.70 -4.37
C GLN A 494 -0.86 50.06 -3.38
N ASP A 495 -1.77 50.98 -3.76
CA ASP A 495 -2.87 51.44 -2.87
C ASP A 495 -4.29 51.13 -3.41
N GLU A 496 -4.44 50.23 -4.38
CA GLU A 496 -5.76 49.69 -4.76
C GLU A 496 -5.72 48.17 -4.87
N ARG A 497 -5.72 47.47 -3.72
CA ARG A 497 -6.21 46.09 -3.58
C ARG A 497 -6.33 45.62 -2.12
N GLU A 498 -7.05 46.38 -1.31
CA GLU A 498 -7.55 45.91 -0.01
C GLU A 498 -9.08 46.03 0.03
N SER A 499 -9.82 44.96 -0.32
CA SER A 499 -11.13 44.70 0.30
C SER A 499 -11.58 43.24 0.08
N GLU A 500 -11.92 42.60 1.19
CA GLU A 500 -12.77 41.40 1.34
C GLU A 500 -12.18 40.03 0.95
N PHE A 501 -11.30 39.47 1.81
CA PHE A 501 -11.50 38.15 2.45
C PHE A 501 -10.40 37.72 3.47
N ASP A 502 -9.51 38.61 3.91
CA ASP A 502 -8.37 38.23 4.78
C ASP A 502 -8.47 38.65 6.28
N GLN A 503 -9.58 39.25 6.74
CA GLN A 503 -9.68 39.72 8.13
C GLN A 503 -10.20 38.71 9.16
N PHE A 504 -10.61 37.49 8.76
CA PHE A 504 -11.11 36.50 9.72
C PHE A 504 -10.01 35.59 10.27
N ALA A 505 -9.01 35.24 9.46
CA ALA A 505 -7.90 34.37 9.87
C ALA A 505 -6.85 35.11 10.73
N LEU A 506 -6.68 36.42 10.54
CA LEU A 506 -5.71 37.19 11.32
C LEU A 506 -6.19 37.54 12.74
N ARG A 507 -7.51 37.61 13.00
CA ARG A 507 -8.05 37.95 14.33
C ARG A 507 -7.97 36.82 15.35
N GLN A 508 -7.88 35.55 14.92
CA GLN A 508 -7.67 34.43 15.85
C GLN A 508 -6.19 34.24 16.24
N ALA A 509 -5.26 34.83 15.49
CA ALA A 509 -3.83 34.69 15.76
C ALA A 509 -3.26 35.75 16.74
N GLN A 510 -4.07 36.74 17.15
CA GLN A 510 -3.62 37.86 17.99
C GLN A 510 -4.44 38.07 19.27
N ASP A 511 -5.18 37.06 19.75
CA ASP A 511 -5.87 37.19 21.04
C ASP A 511 -4.89 36.94 22.20
N GLU A 512 -4.34 38.03 22.75
CA GLU A 512 -3.43 38.03 23.90
C GLU A 512 -4.04 37.32 25.13
N ARG A 513 -5.37 37.25 25.26
CA ARG A 513 -6.03 36.56 26.38
C ARG A 513 -5.94 35.05 26.28
N ALA A 514 -5.90 34.49 25.07
CA ALA A 514 -5.70 33.05 24.86
C ALA A 514 -4.26 32.62 25.17
N ARG A 515 -3.29 33.51 24.89
CA ARG A 515 -1.88 33.33 25.27
C ARG A 515 -1.70 33.38 26.78
N GLU A 516 -2.36 34.31 27.47
CA GLU A 516 -2.28 34.44 28.93
C GLU A 516 -2.94 33.26 29.66
N PHE A 517 -4.04 32.73 29.12
CA PHE A 517 -4.69 31.51 29.64
C PHE A 517 -3.84 30.25 29.44
N ALA A 518 -3.19 30.12 28.28
CA ALA A 518 -2.27 29.00 27.99
C ALA A 518 -0.99 29.06 28.83
N LEU A 519 -0.46 30.25 29.11
CA LEU A 519 0.71 30.43 29.98
C LEU A 519 0.40 30.09 31.45
N ARG A 520 -0.78 30.46 31.96
CA ARG A 520 -1.18 30.14 33.35
C ARG A 520 -1.44 28.64 33.56
N GLN A 521 -1.82 27.89 32.52
CA GLN A 521 -1.91 26.42 32.58
C GLN A 521 -0.55 25.72 32.48
N ALA A 522 0.40 26.28 31.73
CA ALA A 522 1.74 25.72 31.59
C ALA A 522 2.62 25.89 32.84
N GLN A 523 2.29 26.84 33.74
CA GLN A 523 3.09 27.16 34.94
C GLN A 523 2.67 26.41 36.22
N GLY A 524 1.69 25.51 36.16
CA GLY A 524 1.46 24.54 37.25
C GLY A 524 0.95 25.12 38.59
N GLU A 525 0.31 26.29 38.62
CA GLU A 525 -0.29 26.81 39.85
C GLU A 525 -1.67 26.17 40.12
N ARG A 526 -1.80 25.45 41.26
CA ARG A 526 -3.08 25.01 41.84
C ARG A 526 -3.33 25.68 43.20
N LYS A 527 -4.31 26.58 43.27
CA LYS A 527 -5.56 26.54 44.10
C LYS A 527 -6.15 27.94 44.32
N GLY A 528 -7.48 28.05 44.22
CA GLY A 528 -8.26 29.24 44.61
C GLY A 528 -9.62 29.35 43.91
N GLU A 529 -10.65 28.74 44.51
CA GLU A 529 -12.11 28.73 44.25
C GLU A 529 -12.76 29.82 43.35
N PHE A 530 -13.65 29.37 42.44
CA PHE A 530 -14.84 30.14 42.05
C PHE A 530 -15.99 29.17 41.69
N GLU A 531 -17.08 29.21 42.45
CA GLU A 531 -18.32 28.44 42.22
C GLU A 531 -19.14 29.01 41.04
N PRO A 532 -19.77 28.19 40.20
CA PRO A 532 -20.78 28.67 39.25
C PRO A 532 -22.19 28.57 39.86
N SER A 533 -22.77 29.71 40.26
CA SER A 533 -24.18 29.84 40.57
C SER A 533 -25.03 29.89 39.29
N VAL A 534 -26.06 29.02 39.24
CA VAL A 534 -27.11 28.98 38.22
C VAL A 534 -28.10 30.14 38.40
N PRO A 535 -28.51 30.87 37.34
CA PRO A 535 -29.76 31.64 37.37
C PRO A 535 -30.90 30.88 36.67
N SER A 536 -32.02 30.74 37.39
CA SER A 536 -33.26 30.13 36.92
C SER A 536 -33.95 30.97 35.83
N LEU A 537 -34.43 30.32 34.78
CA LEU A 537 -35.38 30.87 33.82
C LEU A 537 -36.81 30.73 34.36
N SER A 538 -37.35 31.80 34.91
CA SER A 538 -38.81 31.98 35.01
C SER A 538 -39.16 33.43 34.67
N LYS A 539 -40.30 33.58 33.99
CA LYS A 539 -40.92 34.80 33.42
C LYS A 539 -40.58 35.06 31.95
N PHE A 540 -41.42 34.55 31.05
CA PHE A 540 -42.20 35.40 30.14
C PHE A 540 -43.46 34.65 29.68
N LYS A 541 -44.61 35.31 29.81
CA LYS A 541 -45.94 34.92 29.28
C LYS A 541 -46.30 35.86 28.11
N PRO A 542 -47.30 35.50 27.28
CA PRO A 542 -47.30 35.73 25.84
C PRO A 542 -47.97 37.03 25.42
N PHE A 543 -47.65 37.51 24.21
CA PHE A 543 -48.47 38.48 23.49
C PHE A 543 -48.88 37.93 22.12
N VAL A 544 -50.18 38.05 21.87
CA VAL A 544 -50.92 37.75 20.63
C VAL A 544 -51.03 39.04 19.81
N LEU A 545 -50.86 38.97 18.50
CA LEU A 545 -51.39 39.93 17.51
C LEU A 545 -51.56 39.15 16.17
N SER A 546 -52.79 38.80 15.79
CA SER A 546 -53.72 39.61 14.95
C SER A 546 -53.28 39.69 13.49
N LEU A 547 -53.91 38.85 12.67
CA LEU A 547 -53.96 38.93 11.21
C LEU A 547 -54.84 40.11 10.77
N SER A 548 -54.34 41.00 9.92
CA SER A 548 -55.09 41.47 8.73
C SER A 548 -54.24 42.29 7.75
N LYS A 549 -54.39 41.90 6.47
CA LYS A 549 -54.34 42.68 5.21
C LYS A 549 -53.05 43.42 4.81
N HIS A 550 -52.25 42.77 3.96
CA HIS A 550 -52.04 43.16 2.54
C HIS A 550 -51.12 42.14 1.82
N GLU A 551 -51.54 41.68 0.64
CA GLU A 551 -50.76 40.96 -0.38
C GLU A 551 -50.15 41.97 -1.40
N PRO A 552 -49.33 41.57 -2.40
CA PRO A 552 -48.15 40.69 -2.37
C PRO A 552 -46.95 41.31 -3.14
N ASN A 553 -45.74 40.79 -2.96
CA ASN A 553 -44.73 40.58 -4.03
C ASN A 553 -43.43 40.03 -3.41
N ASP A 554 -43.16 38.74 -3.63
CA ASP A 554 -41.85 38.27 -4.11
C ASP A 554 -41.84 36.73 -4.24
N SER A 555 -41.56 36.27 -5.46
CA SER A 555 -41.61 34.87 -5.91
C SER A 555 -40.35 34.04 -5.59
N THR A 556 -39.53 34.47 -4.63
CA THR A 556 -38.25 33.80 -4.27
C THR A 556 -38.33 33.00 -2.97
N SER A 557 -39.40 33.13 -2.20
CA SER A 557 -39.59 32.39 -0.93
C SER A 557 -40.25 31.02 -1.09
N PHE A 558 -41.07 30.83 -2.14
CA PHE A 558 -41.85 29.59 -2.32
C PHE A 558 -41.09 28.46 -3.04
N SER A 559 -40.08 28.76 -3.86
CA SER A 559 -39.25 27.73 -4.51
C SER A 559 -38.31 27.05 -3.52
N ALA A 560 -37.68 27.83 -2.62
CA ALA A 560 -36.78 27.30 -1.59
C ALA A 560 -37.52 26.46 -0.54
N LEU A 561 -38.75 26.83 -0.19
CA LEU A 561 -39.59 26.05 0.73
C LEU A 561 -40.14 24.76 0.09
N ARG A 562 -40.50 24.78 -1.21
CA ARG A 562 -40.85 23.54 -1.93
C ARG A 562 -39.66 22.61 -2.12
N GLN A 563 -38.49 23.14 -2.47
CA GLN A 563 -37.28 22.33 -2.66
C GLN A 563 -36.81 21.70 -1.34
N ALA A 564 -36.94 22.41 -0.22
CA ALA A 564 -36.65 21.88 1.12
C ALA A 564 -37.71 20.89 1.64
N GLN A 565 -38.97 20.97 1.16
CA GLN A 565 -39.99 19.95 1.43
C GLN A 565 -39.78 18.69 0.57
N ASP A 566 -39.51 18.85 -0.73
CA ASP A 566 -39.24 17.75 -1.66
C ASP A 566 -37.98 16.97 -1.26
N GLU A 567 -36.95 17.64 -0.74
CA GLU A 567 -35.75 16.98 -0.20
C GLU A 567 -36.02 16.20 1.08
N ARG A 568 -36.84 16.72 2.00
CA ARG A 568 -37.23 15.99 3.22
C ARG A 568 -38.12 14.80 2.91
N GLU A 569 -39.05 14.94 1.96
CA GLU A 569 -39.90 13.84 1.51
C GLU A 569 -39.09 12.77 0.77
N ARG A 570 -38.09 13.14 -0.03
CA ARG A 570 -37.12 12.19 -0.63
C ARG A 570 -36.26 11.50 0.42
N GLU A 571 -35.75 12.21 1.42
CA GLU A 571 -34.91 11.63 2.47
C GLU A 571 -35.72 10.70 3.38
N PHE A 572 -36.97 11.04 3.66
CA PHE A 572 -37.92 10.19 4.37
C PHE A 572 -38.29 8.94 3.56
N ALA A 573 -38.55 9.07 2.25
CA ALA A 573 -38.82 7.94 1.36
C ALA A 573 -37.59 7.02 1.19
N LEU A 574 -36.38 7.57 1.14
CA LEU A 574 -35.13 6.79 1.10
C LEU A 574 -34.88 6.01 2.40
N ARG A 575 -35.17 6.62 3.56
CA ARG A 575 -35.10 5.94 4.86
C ARG A 575 -36.18 4.86 5.00
N GLN A 576 -37.42 5.14 4.59
CA GLN A 576 -38.46 4.11 4.54
C GLN A 576 -38.07 2.95 3.63
N ALA A 577 -37.52 3.22 2.44
CA ALA A 577 -37.06 2.19 1.51
C ALA A 577 -35.80 1.45 2.00
N GLN A 578 -35.04 2.01 2.93
CA GLN A 578 -33.88 1.36 3.54
C GLN A 578 -34.30 0.52 4.74
N ASP A 579 -35.17 1.04 5.60
CA ASP A 579 -35.81 0.29 6.70
C ASP A 579 -36.69 -0.86 6.17
N GLU A 580 -37.36 -0.68 5.03
CA GLU A 580 -38.12 -1.75 4.35
C GLU A 580 -37.18 -2.80 3.77
N ARG A 581 -36.03 -2.42 3.19
CA ARG A 581 -35.01 -3.37 2.71
C ARG A 581 -34.32 -4.12 3.85
N GLU A 582 -34.06 -3.47 4.98
CA GLU A 582 -33.52 -4.10 6.18
C GLU A 582 -34.56 -5.06 6.81
N ARG A 583 -35.84 -4.67 6.87
CA ARG A 583 -36.92 -5.56 7.32
C ARG A 583 -37.17 -6.73 6.36
N GLU A 584 -37.04 -6.52 5.05
CA GLU A 584 -37.13 -7.59 4.05
C GLU A 584 -35.92 -8.54 4.13
N SER A 585 -34.72 -8.01 4.38
CA SER A 585 -33.50 -8.80 4.65
C SER A 585 -33.60 -9.59 5.95
N ASP A 586 -34.12 -8.97 7.02
CA ASP A 586 -34.35 -9.62 8.31
C ASP A 586 -35.46 -10.68 8.20
N GLN A 587 -36.54 -10.42 7.45
CA GLN A 587 -37.58 -11.41 7.17
C GLN A 587 -37.09 -12.54 6.25
N PHE A 588 -36.17 -12.25 5.33
CA PHE A 588 -35.52 -13.26 4.49
C PHE A 588 -34.62 -14.17 5.34
N ALA A 589 -33.79 -13.59 6.23
CA ALA A 589 -32.97 -14.33 7.17
C ALA A 589 -33.81 -15.14 8.19
N LEU A 590 -34.95 -14.60 8.64
CA LEU A 590 -35.87 -15.31 9.54
C LEU A 590 -36.60 -16.45 8.83
N ARG A 591 -36.94 -16.30 7.54
CA ARG A 591 -37.53 -17.38 6.71
C ARG A 591 -36.50 -18.46 6.43
N GLN A 592 -35.26 -18.10 6.13
CA GLN A 592 -34.16 -19.06 5.95
C GLN A 592 -33.91 -19.87 7.24
N ALA A 593 -33.91 -19.21 8.41
CA ALA A 593 -33.78 -19.87 9.71
C ALA A 593 -35.04 -20.63 10.19
N GLN A 594 -36.19 -20.45 9.52
CA GLN A 594 -37.42 -21.21 9.76
C GLN A 594 -37.57 -22.39 8.80
N ASP A 595 -37.06 -22.29 7.57
CA ASP A 595 -37.00 -23.37 6.60
C ASP A 595 -35.92 -24.41 7.00
N GLU A 596 -34.79 -23.98 7.58
CA GLU A 596 -33.77 -24.88 8.16
C GLU A 596 -34.27 -25.74 9.35
N ARG A 597 -35.40 -25.35 9.97
CA ARG A 597 -36.05 -26.13 11.05
C ARG A 597 -37.05 -27.16 10.56
N LYS A 598 -37.35 -27.21 9.26
CA LYS A 598 -38.17 -28.25 8.64
C LYS A 598 -37.27 -29.15 7.80
N GLY A 599 -36.88 -30.26 8.40
CA GLY A 599 -35.98 -31.23 7.79
C GLY A 599 -36.47 -31.80 6.46
N GLU A 600 -35.46 -32.20 5.67
CA GLU A 600 -35.51 -33.16 4.56
C GLU A 600 -35.91 -32.64 3.16
N SER A 601 -35.19 -31.64 2.60
CA SER A 601 -34.99 -31.56 1.13
C SER A 601 -33.75 -30.78 0.60
N ASP A 602 -32.85 -30.23 1.41
CA ASP A 602 -31.83 -29.25 0.95
C ASP A 602 -30.42 -29.78 0.63
N GLN A 603 -30.31 -30.99 0.08
CA GLN A 603 -29.00 -31.49 -0.37
C GLN A 603 -28.31 -30.66 -1.49
N PRO A 604 -29.04 -29.99 -2.43
CA PRO A 604 -28.39 -29.19 -3.47
C PRO A 604 -27.85 -27.85 -2.94
N ALA A 605 -28.60 -27.17 -2.07
CA ALA A 605 -28.20 -25.88 -1.50
C ALA A 605 -27.01 -26.02 -0.55
N LEU A 606 -26.98 -27.08 0.27
CA LEU A 606 -25.84 -27.38 1.13
C LEU A 606 -24.57 -27.70 0.33
N ARG A 607 -24.71 -28.45 -0.78
CA ARG A 607 -23.59 -28.74 -1.70
C ARG A 607 -23.09 -27.48 -2.40
N GLN A 608 -23.99 -26.60 -2.84
CA GLN A 608 -23.60 -25.33 -3.46
C GLN A 608 -22.84 -24.42 -2.48
N ALA A 609 -23.30 -24.33 -1.23
CA ALA A 609 -22.60 -23.57 -0.19
C ALA A 609 -21.22 -24.17 0.12
N GLN A 610 -21.11 -25.50 0.19
CA GLN A 610 -19.83 -26.19 0.35
C GLN A 610 -18.88 -25.95 -0.84
N ASP A 611 -19.40 -25.97 -2.07
CA ASP A 611 -18.61 -25.69 -3.29
C ASP A 611 -18.12 -24.24 -3.35
N GLU A 612 -18.93 -23.27 -2.91
CA GLU A 612 -18.52 -21.86 -2.82
C GLU A 612 -17.46 -21.65 -1.72
N GLN A 613 -17.61 -22.33 -0.58
CA GLN A 613 -16.65 -22.31 0.51
C GLN A 613 -15.29 -22.91 0.10
N LEU A 614 -15.30 -24.06 -0.59
CA LEU A 614 -14.10 -24.69 -1.17
C LEU A 614 -13.42 -23.81 -2.21
N LYS A 615 -14.19 -23.12 -3.07
CA LYS A 615 -13.64 -22.17 -4.04
C LYS A 615 -12.96 -20.98 -3.34
N SER A 616 -13.53 -20.50 -2.23
CA SER A 616 -12.96 -19.36 -1.49
C SER A 616 -11.63 -19.70 -0.79
N THR A 617 -11.41 -20.96 -0.39
CA THR A 617 -10.18 -21.40 0.29
C THR A 617 -9.11 -21.94 -0.64
N ALA A 618 -9.50 -22.57 -1.75
CA ALA A 618 -8.56 -22.96 -2.81
C ALA A 618 -7.79 -21.75 -3.40
N LEU A 619 -8.31 -20.53 -3.23
CA LEU A 619 -7.68 -19.29 -3.64
C LEU A 619 -6.54 -18.82 -2.73
N ILE A 620 -6.40 -19.36 -1.51
CA ILE A 620 -5.38 -18.91 -0.54
C ILE A 620 -4.41 -20.01 -0.10
N ASP A 621 -4.74 -21.28 -0.34
CA ASP A 621 -3.85 -22.37 -0.01
C ASP A 621 -2.54 -22.28 -0.82
N CYS A 622 -1.42 -22.57 -0.17
CA CYS A 622 -0.07 -22.38 -0.72
C CYS A 622 0.33 -20.93 -1.05
N LEU A 623 -0.45 -19.91 -0.64
CA LEU A 623 -0.07 -18.50 -0.73
C LEU A 623 0.53 -17.99 0.59
N PRO A 624 1.34 -16.91 0.57
CA PRO A 624 1.63 -16.16 1.79
C PRO A 624 0.36 -15.80 2.57
N PRO A 625 0.42 -15.72 3.91
CA PRO A 625 -0.70 -15.21 4.69
C PRO A 625 -1.02 -13.75 4.31
N GLN A 626 -2.30 -13.39 4.39
CA GLN A 626 -2.82 -12.05 4.06
C GLN A 626 -2.51 -11.00 5.15
N ILE A 627 -1.26 -10.93 5.58
CA ILE A 627 -0.80 -9.97 6.60
C ILE A 627 -0.92 -8.55 6.04
N GLY A 628 -1.54 -7.67 6.82
CA GLY A 628 -1.76 -6.28 6.45
C GLY A 628 -2.78 -6.08 5.32
N ASP A 629 -2.67 -4.93 4.66
CA ASP A 629 -3.58 -4.57 3.57
C ASP A 629 -3.21 -5.23 2.23
N ALA A 630 -4.23 -5.57 1.43
CA ALA A 630 -4.12 -6.02 0.04
C ALA A 630 -5.05 -5.20 -0.87
N ASP A 631 -4.56 -4.75 -2.03
CA ASP A 631 -5.32 -3.92 -2.98
C ASP A 631 -5.50 -4.52 -4.37
N ASP A 632 -5.08 -5.78 -4.53
CA ASP A 632 -5.29 -6.65 -5.70
C ASP A 632 -4.70 -6.16 -7.04
N GLY A 633 -3.95 -5.06 -7.13
CA GLY A 633 -3.42 -4.60 -8.43
C GLY A 633 -2.06 -5.21 -8.83
N PHE A 634 -1.49 -4.71 -9.93
CA PHE A 634 -0.28 -5.28 -10.55
C PHE A 634 0.71 -4.19 -11.00
N VAL A 635 1.97 -4.57 -11.25
CA VAL A 635 2.91 -3.73 -12.02
C VAL A 635 2.72 -3.95 -13.52
N THR A 636 2.71 -5.21 -13.95
CA THR A 636 2.42 -5.65 -15.34
C THR A 636 1.46 -6.83 -15.33
N ARG A 637 0.55 -6.90 -16.33
CA ARG A 637 -0.45 -7.96 -16.47
C ARG A 637 -0.46 -8.50 -17.90
N PHE A 638 0.01 -9.73 -18.10
CA PHE A 638 0.08 -10.35 -19.44
C PHE A 638 -1.10 -11.28 -19.76
N SER A 639 -1.82 -11.78 -18.75
CA SER A 639 -3.01 -12.61 -18.89
C SER A 639 -4.29 -11.77 -18.86
N VAL A 640 -5.30 -12.21 -19.63
CA VAL A 640 -6.64 -11.57 -19.61
C VAL A 640 -7.39 -12.00 -18.36
N ALA A 641 -7.30 -13.26 -17.96
CA ALA A 641 -7.80 -13.71 -16.67
C ALA A 641 -7.17 -12.90 -15.54
N TRP A 642 -7.94 -12.67 -14.48
CA TRP A 642 -7.36 -12.13 -13.26
C TRP A 642 -6.44 -13.20 -12.66
N PRO A 643 -5.17 -12.88 -12.36
CA PRO A 643 -4.27 -13.84 -11.74
C PRO A 643 -4.88 -14.40 -10.46
N GLN A 644 -5.08 -15.71 -10.41
CA GLN A 644 -5.45 -16.40 -9.16
C GLN A 644 -4.27 -16.36 -8.18
N ASN A 645 -3.05 -16.46 -8.74
CA ASN A 645 -1.72 -16.63 -8.16
C ASN A 645 -0.73 -15.45 -8.28
N PRO A 646 -1.01 -14.19 -7.87
CA PRO A 646 -0.10 -13.08 -8.17
C PRO A 646 1.29 -13.21 -7.54
N TYR A 647 1.39 -13.84 -6.36
CA TYR A 647 2.66 -14.10 -5.69
C TYR A 647 3.54 -15.07 -6.48
N ARG A 648 2.96 -16.17 -6.95
CA ARG A 648 3.64 -17.18 -7.77
C ARG A 648 4.10 -16.61 -9.10
N ASP A 649 3.33 -15.73 -9.72
CA ASP A 649 3.72 -15.11 -10.98
C ASP A 649 5.01 -14.28 -10.84
N VAL A 650 5.13 -13.50 -9.76
CA VAL A 650 6.34 -12.70 -9.49
C VAL A 650 7.49 -13.58 -9.01
N LEU A 651 7.25 -14.56 -8.13
CA LEU A 651 8.30 -15.50 -7.70
C LEU A 651 8.86 -16.30 -8.89
N ALA A 652 8.00 -16.81 -9.78
CA ALA A 652 8.43 -17.47 -11.01
C ALA A 652 9.24 -16.54 -11.92
N ALA A 653 8.90 -15.24 -11.96
CA ALA A 653 9.67 -14.26 -12.70
C ALA A 653 11.04 -14.00 -12.06
N VAL A 654 11.14 -13.90 -10.73
CA VAL A 654 12.43 -13.81 -10.03
C VAL A 654 13.27 -15.07 -10.29
N GLU A 655 12.68 -16.25 -10.18
CA GLU A 655 13.36 -17.54 -10.43
C GLU A 655 13.90 -17.64 -11.85
N ALA A 656 13.09 -17.27 -12.85
CA ALA A 656 13.48 -17.29 -14.25
C ALA A 656 14.56 -16.26 -14.59
N VAL A 657 14.63 -15.15 -13.87
CA VAL A 657 15.64 -14.10 -14.08
C VAL A 657 16.95 -14.44 -13.39
N PHE A 658 16.94 -14.89 -12.13
CA PHE A 658 18.14 -15.05 -11.30
C PHE A 658 18.68 -16.50 -11.20
N ASP A 659 18.11 -17.46 -11.93
CA ASP A 659 18.65 -18.81 -12.13
C ASP A 659 18.77 -19.66 -10.83
N ASN A 660 17.68 -19.71 -10.04
CA ASN A 660 17.58 -20.53 -8.82
C ASN A 660 16.80 -21.83 -9.08
N VAL A 661 17.47 -22.91 -9.50
CA VAL A 661 16.83 -24.23 -9.61
C VAL A 661 16.89 -24.96 -8.27
N SER A 662 15.75 -25.09 -7.61
CA SER A 662 15.50 -26.11 -6.59
C SER A 662 14.18 -26.85 -6.82
N THR A 663 13.17 -26.18 -7.36
CA THR A 663 11.89 -26.76 -7.82
C THR A 663 11.29 -25.79 -8.83
N PRO A 664 10.87 -26.21 -10.03
CA PRO A 664 10.18 -25.30 -10.93
C PRO A 664 8.82 -24.93 -10.33
N THR A 665 8.64 -23.67 -9.92
CA THR A 665 7.31 -23.08 -9.97
C THR A 665 6.85 -23.13 -11.43
N THR A 666 5.55 -23.28 -11.70
CA THR A 666 5.04 -23.31 -13.08
C THR A 666 5.47 -22.04 -13.79
N PHE A 667 6.15 -22.18 -14.93
CA PHE A 667 6.57 -21.06 -15.76
C PHE A 667 5.35 -20.21 -16.14
N SER A 668 5.30 -18.96 -15.65
CA SER A 668 4.17 -18.05 -15.83
C SER A 668 4.36 -17.18 -17.08
N GLN A 669 3.27 -16.59 -17.61
CA GLN A 669 3.39 -15.64 -18.73
C GLN A 669 4.26 -14.44 -18.34
N LYS A 670 4.16 -13.94 -17.10
CA LYS A 670 5.02 -12.85 -16.59
C LYS A 670 6.48 -13.26 -16.63
N ALA A 671 6.81 -14.45 -16.12
CA ALA A 671 8.17 -14.98 -16.15
C ALA A 671 8.68 -15.07 -17.60
N PHE A 672 7.87 -15.61 -18.51
CA PHE A 672 8.20 -15.66 -19.94
C PHE A 672 8.55 -14.27 -20.50
N TRP A 673 7.64 -13.30 -20.39
CA TRP A 673 7.88 -11.97 -20.95
C TRP A 673 9.07 -11.26 -20.30
N TYR A 674 9.30 -11.45 -19.00
CA TYR A 674 10.45 -10.87 -18.30
C TYR A 674 11.78 -11.50 -18.74
N THR A 675 11.82 -12.79 -19.10
CA THR A 675 13.03 -13.40 -19.68
C THR A 675 13.40 -12.80 -21.02
N LEU A 676 12.43 -12.29 -21.79
CA LEU A 676 12.72 -11.57 -23.05
C LEU A 676 13.30 -10.17 -22.82
N CYS A 677 13.40 -9.66 -21.59
CA CYS A 677 14.01 -8.36 -21.31
C CYS A 677 15.54 -8.38 -21.35
N PHE A 678 16.18 -9.54 -21.47
CA PHE A 678 17.63 -9.67 -21.56
C PHE A 678 18.01 -10.84 -22.47
N ASP A 679 19.09 -10.71 -23.25
CA ASP A 679 19.48 -11.67 -24.31
C ASP A 679 20.06 -13.02 -23.79
N ASN A 680 19.60 -13.55 -22.65
CA ASN A 680 20.19 -14.73 -21.98
C ASN A 680 21.72 -14.64 -21.76
N LYS A 681 22.29 -13.41 -21.78
CA LYS A 681 23.68 -13.17 -21.40
C LYS A 681 23.80 -13.47 -19.91
N PRO A 682 24.92 -14.07 -19.44
CA PRO A 682 25.12 -14.29 -18.02
C PRO A 682 24.88 -12.99 -17.27
N LEU A 683 24.01 -13.03 -16.25
CA LEU A 683 23.76 -11.85 -15.45
C LEU A 683 25.11 -11.30 -14.95
N PRO A 684 25.34 -9.98 -15.04
CA PRO A 684 26.61 -9.37 -14.61
C PRO A 684 26.88 -9.59 -13.12
N ILE A 685 25.83 -9.93 -12.35
CA ILE A 685 25.83 -10.19 -10.92
C ILE A 685 25.05 -11.48 -10.68
N ARG A 686 25.62 -12.42 -9.91
CA ARG A 686 24.92 -13.62 -9.42
C ARG A 686 24.58 -13.40 -7.95
N PRO A 687 23.37 -12.93 -7.63
CA PRO A 687 22.99 -12.73 -6.23
C PRO A 687 23.06 -14.07 -5.47
N ARG A 688 23.32 -13.98 -4.16
CA ARG A 688 23.41 -15.14 -3.29
C ARG A 688 22.11 -15.95 -3.35
N GLN A 689 22.22 -17.26 -3.61
CA GLN A 689 21.07 -18.14 -3.82
C GLN A 689 20.12 -18.14 -2.62
N VAL A 690 18.81 -18.19 -2.88
CA VAL A 690 17.81 -18.52 -1.86
C VAL A 690 18.01 -19.99 -1.53
N THR A 691 18.48 -20.29 -0.33
CA THR A 691 18.67 -21.67 0.14
C THR A 691 17.32 -22.40 0.20
N GLN A 692 17.32 -23.72 0.04
CA GLN A 692 16.13 -24.57 0.23
C GLN A 692 15.45 -24.33 1.58
N ALA A 693 14.14 -24.60 1.68
CA ALA A 693 13.32 -24.43 2.88
C ALA A 693 13.82 -25.26 4.07
N THR A 694 14.79 -24.74 4.80
CA THR A 694 15.21 -25.23 6.12
C THR A 694 14.46 -24.45 7.20
N TYR A 695 13.76 -25.16 8.08
CA TYR A 695 13.22 -24.57 9.30
C TYR A 695 14.23 -24.67 10.44
N PRO A 696 14.17 -23.77 11.44
CA PRO A 696 13.39 -22.54 11.44
C PRO A 696 14.00 -21.47 10.51
N ARG A 697 13.17 -20.58 9.93
CA ARG A 697 13.63 -19.38 9.21
C ARG A 697 13.30 -18.12 9.99
N LEU A 698 14.23 -17.18 10.03
CA LEU A 698 14.14 -16.04 10.93
C LEU A 698 14.46 -14.75 10.18
N PHE A 699 13.61 -13.74 10.38
CA PHE A 699 13.71 -12.41 9.80
C PHE A 699 13.71 -11.40 10.95
N PRO A 700 14.81 -11.29 11.71
CA PRO A 700 14.83 -10.55 12.98
C PRO A 700 14.70 -9.03 12.82
N LYS A 701 14.97 -8.46 11.64
CA LYS A 701 14.76 -7.04 11.37
C LYS A 701 13.32 -6.77 10.95
N GLY A 702 12.77 -7.63 10.10
CA GLY A 702 11.34 -7.62 9.75
C GLY A 702 10.42 -7.97 10.92
N GLY A 703 10.91 -8.79 11.85
CA GLY A 703 10.18 -9.29 13.01
C GLY A 703 9.40 -10.58 12.77
N TYR A 704 9.75 -11.37 11.75
CA TYR A 704 9.06 -12.63 11.45
C TYR A 704 9.89 -13.86 11.81
N ALA A 705 9.20 -14.94 12.17
CA ALA A 705 9.77 -16.27 12.25
C ALA A 705 8.86 -17.27 11.53
N VAL A 706 9.47 -18.21 10.81
CA VAL A 706 8.79 -19.34 10.21
C VAL A 706 9.31 -20.61 10.85
N LEU A 707 8.44 -21.31 11.57
CA LEU A 707 8.72 -22.60 12.19
C LEU A 707 8.00 -23.69 11.39
N GLY A 708 8.54 -24.90 11.34
CA GLY A 708 7.86 -25.94 10.58
C GLY A 708 8.63 -27.25 10.42
N ASN A 709 7.94 -28.17 9.76
CA ASN A 709 8.46 -29.46 9.31
C ASN A 709 7.71 -29.86 8.02
N SER A 710 7.65 -31.16 7.68
CA SER A 710 6.94 -31.64 6.49
C SER A 710 5.42 -31.54 6.58
N VAL A 711 4.86 -31.38 7.79
CA VAL A 711 3.42 -31.33 8.05
C VAL A 711 2.99 -29.92 8.43
N LEU A 712 3.70 -29.28 9.35
CA LEU A 712 3.34 -27.98 9.90
C LEU A 712 4.17 -26.86 9.28
N HIS A 713 3.52 -25.76 8.94
CA HIS A 713 4.15 -24.51 8.53
C HIS A 713 3.51 -23.36 9.29
N LEU A 714 4.29 -22.74 10.17
CA LEU A 714 3.85 -21.67 11.04
C LEU A 714 4.58 -20.37 10.71
N VAL A 715 3.81 -19.30 10.48
CA VAL A 715 4.32 -17.93 10.39
C VAL A 715 3.97 -17.20 11.68
N PHE A 716 4.98 -16.66 12.37
CA PHE A 716 4.85 -15.84 13.56
C PHE A 716 5.29 -14.41 13.26
N ASP A 717 4.40 -13.46 13.55
CA ASP A 717 4.64 -12.03 13.36
C ASP A 717 4.89 -11.33 14.70
N ALA A 718 6.10 -10.82 14.89
CA ALA A 718 6.48 -9.92 15.97
C ALA A 718 7.11 -8.63 15.42
N GLY A 719 6.75 -8.25 14.19
CA GLY A 719 7.15 -7.02 13.53
C GLY A 719 6.60 -5.77 14.23
N SER A 720 7.20 -4.63 13.88
CA SER A 720 6.59 -3.33 14.15
C SER A 720 5.50 -3.05 13.13
N LEU A 721 4.52 -2.21 13.48
CA LEU A 721 3.27 -2.00 12.74
C LEU A 721 3.40 -1.66 11.24
N GLY A 722 4.47 -1.02 10.78
CA GLY A 722 4.62 -0.68 9.36
C GLY A 722 5.42 0.60 9.10
N TYR A 723 5.31 1.11 7.87
CA TYR A 723 6.06 2.25 7.35
C TYR A 723 5.19 3.14 6.46
N PRO A 724 5.46 4.46 6.38
CA PRO A 724 6.25 5.29 7.29
C PRO A 724 5.45 5.58 8.59
N SER A 725 5.58 6.77 9.21
CA SER A 725 4.94 7.10 10.51
C SER A 725 3.42 6.92 10.57
N ILE A 726 2.73 6.88 9.43
CA ILE A 726 1.29 6.64 9.37
C ILE A 726 0.94 5.15 9.33
N ALA A 727 1.91 4.29 8.98
CA ALA A 727 1.79 2.84 8.78
C ALA A 727 0.50 2.46 8.03
N ALA A 728 0.31 3.06 6.84
CA ALA A 728 -0.98 3.11 6.15
C ALA A 728 -1.63 1.73 5.98
N HIS A 729 -0.80 0.71 5.74
CA HIS A 729 -1.18 -0.65 5.36
C HIS A 729 -1.00 -1.70 6.46
N GLY A 730 -0.37 -1.32 7.57
CA GLY A 730 -0.16 -2.19 8.71
C GLY A 730 -1.42 -2.40 9.55
N HIS A 731 -1.49 -3.56 10.20
CA HIS A 731 -2.59 -3.99 11.07
C HIS A 731 -2.13 -4.13 12.52
N ALA A 732 -3.04 -4.02 13.50
CA ALA A 732 -2.69 -4.15 14.91
C ALA A 732 -2.57 -5.63 15.35
N ASP A 733 -1.68 -6.37 14.69
CA ASP A 733 -1.56 -7.83 14.65
C ASP A 733 -0.32 -8.38 15.35
N ALA A 734 0.41 -7.60 16.13
CA ALA A 734 1.64 -8.06 16.74
C ALA A 734 1.41 -9.32 17.61
N LEU A 735 2.35 -10.25 17.48
CA LEU A 735 2.36 -11.61 18.04
C LEU A 735 1.29 -12.55 17.45
N SER A 736 0.68 -12.20 16.32
CA SER A 736 -0.21 -13.10 15.57
C SER A 736 0.55 -14.30 14.99
N VAL A 737 -0.18 -15.39 14.78
CA VAL A 737 0.29 -16.62 14.14
C VAL A 737 -0.62 -17.02 13.00
N CYS A 738 -0.06 -17.51 11.91
CA CYS A 738 -0.76 -18.29 10.89
C CYS A 738 -0.20 -19.71 10.88
N LEU A 739 -1.05 -20.72 10.72
CA LEU A 739 -0.67 -22.12 10.76
C LEU A 739 -1.27 -22.85 9.58
N ALA A 740 -0.42 -23.43 8.75
CA ALA A 740 -0.79 -24.37 7.71
C ALA A 740 -0.43 -25.81 8.11
N VAL A 741 -1.26 -26.74 7.66
CA VAL A 741 -1.09 -28.19 7.83
C VAL A 741 -1.17 -28.83 6.44
N ASP A 742 -0.14 -29.61 6.09
CA ASP A 742 0.02 -30.25 4.78
C ASP A 742 -0.11 -29.26 3.59
N GLY A 743 0.33 -28.01 3.78
CA GLY A 743 0.28 -26.97 2.75
C GLY A 743 -1.00 -26.11 2.74
N PHE A 744 -2.00 -26.47 3.55
CA PHE A 744 -3.30 -25.79 3.59
C PHE A 744 -3.44 -24.95 4.85
N TRP A 745 -4.01 -23.75 4.73
CA TRP A 745 -4.16 -22.87 5.89
C TRP A 745 -5.24 -23.36 6.86
N TRP A 746 -4.91 -23.40 8.15
CA TRP A 746 -5.83 -23.71 9.24
C TRP A 746 -6.12 -22.48 10.10
N LEU A 747 -5.08 -21.83 10.61
CA LEU A 747 -5.18 -20.49 11.20
C LEU A 747 -4.75 -19.47 10.16
N VAL A 748 -5.60 -18.48 9.90
CA VAL A 748 -5.43 -17.47 8.85
C VAL A 748 -5.39 -16.06 9.42
N ASP A 749 -4.79 -15.15 8.66
CA ASP A 749 -5.14 -13.73 8.77
C ASP A 749 -6.45 -13.46 8.01
N PRO A 750 -7.45 -12.79 8.62
CA PRO A 750 -8.73 -12.49 7.97
C PRO A 750 -8.67 -11.55 6.76
N GLY A 751 -7.58 -10.81 6.54
CA GLY A 751 -7.41 -9.92 5.38
C GLY A 751 -8.00 -8.52 5.55
N THR A 752 -8.26 -7.82 4.45
CA THR A 752 -8.48 -6.35 4.45
C THR A 752 -9.94 -5.90 4.38
N TYR A 753 -10.75 -6.56 3.56
CA TYR A 753 -12.14 -6.23 3.18
C TYR A 753 -12.41 -4.84 2.58
N ALA A 754 -12.12 -3.75 3.28
CA ALA A 754 -12.53 -2.41 2.87
C ALA A 754 -11.43 -1.37 3.10
N TYR A 755 -11.48 -0.26 2.35
CA TYR A 755 -10.54 0.86 2.45
C TYR A 755 -11.20 2.19 2.80
N HIS A 756 -12.18 2.60 2.00
CA HIS A 756 -12.88 3.88 2.14
C HIS A 756 -14.36 3.71 2.50
N SER A 757 -14.96 2.60 2.07
CA SER A 757 -16.29 2.17 2.46
C SER A 757 -16.27 1.51 3.84
N ASP A 758 -17.42 1.54 4.52
CA ASP A 758 -17.68 0.83 5.78
C ASP A 758 -16.57 0.93 6.84
N HIS A 759 -16.46 2.12 7.46
CA HIS A 759 -15.47 2.39 8.49
C HIS A 759 -15.48 1.39 9.65
N GLY A 760 -16.65 0.83 9.99
CA GLY A 760 -16.76 -0.14 11.09
C GLY A 760 -16.06 -1.45 10.77
N TRP A 761 -16.20 -1.95 9.53
CA TRP A 761 -15.47 -3.13 9.09
C TRP A 761 -14.00 -2.85 8.83
N ARG A 762 -13.63 -1.70 8.28
CA ARG A 762 -12.22 -1.31 8.12
C ARG A 762 -11.48 -1.34 9.46
N ASP A 763 -12.09 -0.76 10.50
CA ASP A 763 -11.49 -0.70 11.83
C ASP A 763 -11.41 -2.08 12.50
N TYR A 764 -12.36 -2.97 12.21
CA TYR A 764 -12.34 -4.36 12.68
C TYR A 764 -11.22 -5.17 12.03
N PHE A 765 -11.18 -5.25 10.70
CA PHE A 765 -10.23 -6.12 9.98
C PHE A 765 -8.77 -5.75 10.23
N ARG A 766 -8.46 -4.47 10.48
CA ARG A 766 -7.11 -4.02 10.87
C ARG A 766 -6.85 -4.01 12.37
N GLY A 767 -7.86 -4.31 13.17
CA GLY A 767 -7.85 -4.24 14.62
C GLY A 767 -7.42 -5.56 15.23
N THR A 768 -6.88 -5.51 16.45
CA THR A 768 -6.31 -6.67 17.14
C THR A 768 -7.29 -7.84 17.33
N ALA A 769 -8.58 -7.56 17.43
CA ALA A 769 -9.62 -8.59 17.58
C ALA A 769 -9.84 -9.43 16.30
N ALA A 770 -9.28 -9.02 15.17
CA ALA A 770 -9.27 -9.79 13.93
C ALA A 770 -7.99 -10.60 13.71
N HIS A 771 -7.06 -10.65 14.67
CA HIS A 771 -5.81 -11.41 14.51
C HIS A 771 -5.65 -12.46 15.61
N ASN A 772 -4.82 -13.46 15.34
CA ASN A 772 -4.58 -14.62 16.20
C ASN A 772 -3.75 -14.25 17.42
N THR A 773 -4.19 -13.31 18.25
CA THR A 773 -3.45 -12.69 19.36
C THR A 773 -4.40 -12.21 20.47
N LEU A 774 -3.84 -11.58 21.49
CA LEU A 774 -4.56 -11.10 22.68
C LEU A 774 -5.04 -9.65 22.53
N VAL A 775 -6.24 -9.39 23.04
CA VAL A 775 -6.89 -8.09 23.23
C VAL A 775 -7.06 -7.85 24.73
N ILE A 776 -6.69 -6.65 25.21
CA ILE A 776 -6.86 -6.27 26.62
C ILE A 776 -7.78 -5.05 26.73
N ASP A 777 -8.77 -5.14 27.61
CA ASP A 777 -9.81 -4.13 27.89
C ASP A 777 -10.55 -3.65 26.62
N GLY A 778 -10.71 -4.54 25.64
CA GLY A 778 -11.32 -4.24 24.34
C GLY A 778 -10.51 -3.28 23.46
N ARG A 779 -9.21 -3.08 23.73
CA ARG A 779 -8.35 -2.12 23.03
C ARG A 779 -7.44 -2.79 22.01
N ASN A 780 -7.25 -2.13 20.88
CA ASN A 780 -6.21 -2.48 19.91
C ASN A 780 -4.82 -2.21 20.50
N GLN A 781 -3.84 -3.00 20.05
CA GLN A 781 -2.42 -2.83 20.42
C GLN A 781 -1.87 -1.48 19.92
N SER A 782 -2.30 -1.09 18.72
CA SER A 782 -2.02 0.20 18.07
C SER A 782 -3.27 1.08 18.02
N GLU A 783 -3.11 2.40 17.98
CA GLU A 783 -4.22 3.36 18.04
C GLU A 783 -4.62 3.88 16.66
N ILE A 784 -5.84 3.58 16.22
CA ILE A 784 -6.38 4.02 14.93
C ILE A 784 -6.66 5.54 14.98
N GLY A 785 -6.05 6.28 14.07
CA GLY A 785 -6.27 7.72 13.84
C GLY A 785 -7.09 8.05 12.60
N GLY A 786 -7.37 7.04 11.77
CA GLY A 786 -8.16 7.11 10.54
C GLY A 786 -7.89 5.91 9.62
N PRO A 787 -8.54 5.83 8.44
CA PRO A 787 -8.52 4.63 7.59
C PRO A 787 -7.12 4.16 7.13
N PHE A 788 -6.15 5.09 7.09
CA PHE A 788 -4.74 4.87 6.71
C PHE A 788 -3.78 5.61 7.66
N LEU A 789 -4.19 5.82 8.91
CA LEU A 789 -3.40 6.55 9.89
C LEU A 789 -3.44 5.84 11.24
N TRP A 790 -2.27 5.46 11.74
CA TRP A 790 -2.07 5.07 13.13
C TRP A 790 -1.42 6.21 13.93
N LEU A 791 -1.89 6.45 15.15
CA LEU A 791 -1.36 7.49 16.04
C LEU A 791 -0.23 6.98 16.92
N ARG A 792 -0.46 5.82 17.55
CA ARG A 792 0.49 5.15 18.41
C ARG A 792 0.65 3.72 17.93
N HIS A 793 1.89 3.32 17.67
CA HIS A 793 2.21 1.99 17.15
C HIS A 793 2.73 1.11 18.28
N ALA A 794 2.20 -0.10 18.42
CA ALA A 794 2.85 -1.12 19.21
C ALA A 794 4.23 -1.43 18.61
N GLN A 795 5.26 -1.50 19.46
CA GLN A 795 6.59 -1.92 19.06
C GLN A 795 6.75 -3.40 19.37
N GLY A 796 6.59 -4.23 18.35
CA GLY A 796 6.87 -5.67 18.39
C GLY A 796 8.36 -5.95 18.13
N LYS A 797 8.87 -7.02 18.75
CA LYS A 797 10.18 -7.61 18.42
C LYS A 797 10.27 -9.07 18.83
N ILE A 798 11.12 -9.82 18.12
CA ILE A 798 11.60 -11.13 18.58
C ILE A 798 12.68 -10.90 19.65
N ILE A 799 12.56 -11.60 20.78
CA ILE A 799 13.48 -11.48 21.93
C ILE A 799 14.27 -12.76 22.21
N ALA A 800 13.79 -13.91 21.76
CA ALA A 800 14.50 -15.18 21.88
C ALA A 800 13.99 -16.17 20.83
N GLN A 801 14.86 -17.07 20.40
CA GLN A 801 14.54 -18.14 19.45
C GLN A 801 15.53 -19.28 19.62
N GLY A 802 15.18 -20.48 19.17
CA GLY A 802 16.08 -21.61 19.22
C GLY A 802 15.48 -22.87 18.62
N GLU A 803 16.34 -23.87 18.50
CA GLU A 803 16.02 -25.24 18.17
C GLU A 803 16.74 -26.12 19.19
N ASP A 804 15.99 -27.03 19.81
CA ASP A 804 16.52 -27.96 20.81
C ASP A 804 17.02 -29.24 20.11
N ALA A 805 17.81 -30.06 20.81
CA ALA A 805 18.48 -31.23 20.21
C ALA A 805 17.51 -32.33 19.71
N ASP A 806 16.27 -32.32 20.18
CA ASP A 806 15.18 -33.21 19.74
C ASP A 806 14.42 -32.68 18.51
N GLY A 807 14.86 -31.56 17.93
CA GLY A 807 14.22 -30.89 16.80
C GLY A 807 13.07 -29.97 17.18
N THR A 808 12.81 -29.75 18.49
CA THR A 808 11.82 -28.78 18.94
C THR A 808 12.25 -27.37 18.58
N GLN A 809 11.41 -26.66 17.82
CA GLN A 809 11.66 -25.29 17.39
C GLN A 809 10.85 -24.31 18.24
N TRP A 810 11.43 -23.15 18.55
CA TRP A 810 10.70 -22.15 19.33
C TRP A 810 11.12 -20.72 19.02
N VAL A 811 10.16 -19.80 19.18
CA VAL A 811 10.38 -18.35 19.07
C VAL A 811 9.60 -17.63 20.16
N THR A 812 10.12 -16.51 20.64
CA THR A 812 9.50 -15.67 21.64
C THR A 812 9.54 -14.22 21.20
N GLY A 813 8.37 -13.59 21.09
CA GLY A 813 8.21 -12.18 20.80
C GLY A 813 7.53 -11.43 21.94
N GLU A 814 7.70 -10.11 21.97
CA GLU A 814 6.98 -9.22 22.89
C GLU A 814 6.56 -7.94 22.18
N HIS A 815 5.50 -7.30 22.67
CA HIS A 815 5.11 -5.96 22.23
C HIS A 815 4.62 -5.08 23.40
N ASP A 816 4.72 -3.77 23.21
CA ASP A 816 4.41 -2.77 24.24
C ASP A 816 3.09 -2.01 24.05
N GLY A 817 2.23 -2.49 23.14
CA GLY A 817 0.95 -1.84 22.81
C GLY A 817 0.05 -1.60 24.03
N TYR A 818 0.15 -2.44 25.05
CA TYR A 818 -0.61 -2.30 26.29
C TYR A 818 0.17 -1.67 27.45
N ARG A 819 1.40 -1.18 27.26
CA ARG A 819 2.28 -0.76 28.37
C ARG A 819 1.62 0.16 29.39
N LYS A 820 0.82 1.14 28.93
CA LYS A 820 0.10 2.08 29.81
C LYS A 820 -1.15 1.49 30.48
N ALA A 821 -1.77 0.49 29.87
CA ALA A 821 -3.04 -0.09 30.33
C ALA A 821 -2.81 -1.35 31.17
N ALA A 822 -2.01 -2.29 30.67
CA ALA A 822 -1.89 -3.65 31.21
C ALA A 822 -0.47 -4.24 31.09
N GLY A 823 0.54 -3.44 30.74
CA GLY A 823 1.93 -3.88 30.67
C GLY A 823 2.36 -4.45 29.31
N ILE A 824 3.35 -5.33 29.33
CA ILE A 824 3.92 -5.98 28.14
C ILE A 824 3.21 -7.31 27.93
N HIS A 825 2.85 -7.60 26.68
CA HIS A 825 2.40 -8.92 26.25
C HIS A 825 3.56 -9.62 25.56
N LYS A 826 3.86 -10.83 26.03
CA LYS A 826 4.91 -11.70 25.53
C LYS A 826 4.29 -13.02 25.11
N ARG A 827 4.65 -13.50 23.92
CA ARG A 827 4.21 -14.79 23.39
C ARG A 827 5.41 -15.65 23.07
N ARG A 828 5.38 -16.90 23.50
CA ARG A 828 6.29 -17.95 23.02
C ARG A 828 5.51 -18.98 22.24
N VAL A 829 5.99 -19.30 21.04
CA VAL A 829 5.51 -20.40 20.21
C VAL A 829 6.53 -21.52 20.27
N VAL A 830 6.08 -22.74 20.51
CA VAL A 830 6.91 -23.95 20.52
C VAL A 830 6.28 -24.99 19.59
N LEU A 831 7.05 -25.48 18.63
CA LEU A 831 6.68 -26.53 17.70
C LEU A 831 7.52 -27.77 18.04
N GLN A 832 6.88 -28.86 18.42
CA GLN A 832 7.60 -30.08 18.78
C GLN A 832 8.14 -30.79 17.52
N GLY A 833 9.37 -31.31 17.59
CA GLY A 833 10.10 -31.79 16.41
C GLY A 833 9.51 -33.03 15.74
N SER A 834 9.02 -33.99 16.54
CA SER A 834 8.47 -35.28 16.07
C SER A 834 6.95 -35.32 15.98
N ASP A 835 6.28 -34.42 16.69
CA ASP A 835 4.83 -34.41 16.84
C ASP A 835 4.23 -33.25 16.06
N ALA A 836 3.04 -33.45 15.50
CA ALA A 836 2.29 -32.37 14.87
C ALA A 836 1.60 -31.51 15.96
N GLU A 837 2.40 -31.02 16.92
CA GLU A 837 1.95 -30.27 18.10
C GLU A 837 2.58 -28.87 18.14
N MET A 838 1.72 -27.87 18.32
CA MET A 838 2.07 -26.48 18.58
C MET A 838 1.58 -26.05 19.97
N ASN A 839 2.47 -25.42 20.75
CA ASN A 839 2.15 -24.81 22.03
C ASN A 839 2.36 -23.30 21.98
N LEU A 840 1.36 -22.55 22.41
CA LEU A 840 1.38 -21.09 22.58
C LEU A 840 1.38 -20.78 24.06
N TYR A 841 2.36 -20.00 24.51
CA TYR A 841 2.47 -19.50 25.87
C TYR A 841 2.38 -17.99 25.85
N ASP A 842 1.25 -17.47 26.32
CA ASP A 842 1.00 -16.04 26.45
C ASP A 842 1.23 -15.59 27.89
N GLU A 843 2.01 -14.53 28.07
CA GLU A 843 2.30 -13.91 29.35
C GLU A 843 1.96 -12.41 29.27
N ILE A 844 1.17 -11.94 30.22
CA ILE A 844 0.83 -10.53 30.38
C ILE A 844 1.42 -10.06 31.71
N GLN A 845 2.40 -9.14 31.66
CA GLN A 845 3.25 -8.79 32.80
C GLN A 845 2.74 -7.65 33.68
N GLY A 846 1.58 -7.07 33.37
CA GLY A 846 1.04 -5.92 34.10
C GLY A 846 0.52 -6.23 35.50
N HIS A 847 -0.28 -5.30 36.01
CA HIS A 847 -0.87 -5.36 37.34
C HIS A 847 -2.35 -4.92 37.31
N GLY A 848 -3.13 -5.34 38.29
CA GLY A 848 -4.54 -4.92 38.41
C GLY A 848 -5.51 -5.84 37.66
N ALA A 849 -6.80 -5.55 37.75
CA ALA A 849 -7.86 -6.35 37.17
C ALA A 849 -8.18 -5.90 35.75
N HIS A 850 -8.20 -6.85 34.80
CA HIS A 850 -8.41 -6.58 33.37
C HIS A 850 -9.38 -7.58 32.75
N ASP A 851 -10.00 -7.16 31.65
CA ASP A 851 -10.73 -8.07 30.75
C ASP A 851 -9.80 -8.44 29.59
N VAL A 852 -9.49 -9.73 29.44
CA VAL A 852 -8.57 -10.25 28.43
C VAL A 852 -9.34 -11.15 27.47
N ALA A 853 -9.12 -10.98 26.17
CA ALA A 853 -9.67 -11.86 25.15
C ALA A 853 -8.56 -12.37 24.21
N ILE A 854 -8.60 -13.65 23.85
CA ILE A 854 -7.74 -14.25 22.83
C ILE A 854 -8.61 -14.73 21.66
N HIS A 855 -8.11 -14.58 20.43
CA HIS A 855 -8.82 -14.99 19.22
C HIS A 855 -7.98 -15.99 18.42
N PHE A 856 -8.66 -16.97 17.82
CA PHE A 856 -8.12 -17.89 16.83
C PHE A 856 -9.06 -17.93 15.63
N HIS A 857 -8.64 -17.34 14.52
CA HIS A 857 -9.38 -17.23 13.27
C HIS A 857 -9.00 -18.38 12.34
N PHE A 858 -9.99 -19.18 11.99
CA PHE A 858 -9.82 -20.33 11.12
C PHE A 858 -10.18 -20.02 9.69
N ALA A 859 -9.60 -20.75 8.74
CA ALA A 859 -9.95 -20.66 7.33
C ALA A 859 -11.47 -20.89 7.11
N PRO A 860 -12.09 -20.29 6.08
CA PRO A 860 -13.53 -20.43 5.83
C PRO A 860 -14.03 -21.87 5.80
N ASP A 861 -13.24 -22.81 5.28
CA ASP A 861 -13.55 -24.23 5.13
C ASP A 861 -13.25 -25.09 6.37
N ILE A 862 -13.00 -24.46 7.52
CA ILE A 862 -12.80 -25.13 8.80
C ILE A 862 -14.02 -24.99 9.69
N ASP A 863 -14.40 -26.11 10.29
CA ASP A 863 -15.38 -26.18 11.36
C ASP A 863 -14.72 -26.40 12.71
N VAL A 864 -15.26 -25.73 13.72
CA VAL A 864 -14.81 -25.79 15.11
C VAL A 864 -15.99 -26.16 15.99
N VAL A 865 -15.88 -27.28 16.70
CA VAL A 865 -16.93 -27.77 17.59
C VAL A 865 -16.36 -28.10 18.98
N PRO A 866 -17.16 -27.98 20.06
CA PRO A 866 -16.72 -28.41 21.39
C PRO A 866 -16.29 -29.87 21.38
N GLY A 867 -15.19 -30.18 22.06
CA GLY A 867 -14.72 -31.53 22.28
C GLY A 867 -15.44 -32.23 23.45
N VAL A 868 -15.05 -33.47 23.71
CA VAL A 868 -15.67 -34.33 24.74
C VAL A 868 -15.41 -33.81 26.16
N HIS A 869 -14.27 -33.14 26.37
CA HIS A 869 -13.85 -32.64 27.68
C HIS A 869 -13.90 -31.10 27.72
N PRO A 870 -14.22 -30.48 28.88
CA PRO A 870 -14.11 -29.04 29.06
C PRO A 870 -12.71 -28.53 28.66
N GLY A 871 -12.67 -27.39 27.96
CA GLY A 871 -11.41 -26.83 27.46
C GLY A 871 -10.81 -27.57 26.26
N THR A 872 -11.58 -28.41 25.57
CA THR A 872 -11.15 -29.05 24.32
C THR A 872 -12.08 -28.66 23.17
N TRP A 873 -11.51 -28.44 21.99
CA TRP A 873 -12.23 -28.13 20.76
C TRP A 873 -11.71 -29.01 19.63
N GLN A 874 -12.63 -29.56 18.84
CA GLN A 874 -12.33 -30.34 17.65
C GLN A 874 -12.43 -29.44 16.43
N VAL A 875 -11.39 -29.48 15.61
CA VAL A 875 -11.25 -28.66 14.41
C VAL A 875 -11.06 -29.58 13.22
N THR A 876 -11.88 -29.39 12.19
CA THR A 876 -11.88 -30.21 10.98
C THR A 876 -11.93 -29.31 9.75
N LYS A 877 -11.11 -29.62 8.74
CA LYS A 877 -11.13 -28.93 7.45
C LYS A 877 -11.95 -29.75 6.44
N LEU A 878 -12.86 -29.10 5.73
CA LEU A 878 -13.64 -29.71 4.66
C LEU A 878 -12.70 -30.30 3.59
N GLY A 879 -12.93 -31.57 3.22
CA GLY A 879 -12.10 -32.26 2.22
C GLY A 879 -10.75 -32.77 2.71
N SER A 880 -10.42 -32.64 4.01
CA SER A 880 -9.23 -33.22 4.62
C SER A 880 -9.57 -34.33 5.61
N GLU A 881 -8.73 -35.37 5.69
CA GLU A 881 -8.82 -36.39 6.76
C GLU A 881 -8.18 -35.92 8.07
N ARG A 882 -7.34 -34.88 8.01
CA ARG A 882 -6.66 -34.32 9.18
C ARG A 882 -7.66 -33.74 10.16
N ARG A 883 -7.32 -33.89 11.44
CA ARG A 883 -8.07 -33.27 12.54
C ARG A 883 -7.11 -32.52 13.43
N MET A 884 -7.59 -31.45 14.05
CA MET A 884 -6.83 -30.75 15.07
C MET A 884 -7.65 -30.68 16.34
N THR A 885 -7.05 -31.04 17.46
CA THR A 885 -7.62 -30.79 18.78
C THR A 885 -6.93 -29.56 19.38
N VAL A 886 -7.73 -28.56 19.75
CA VAL A 886 -7.27 -27.38 20.48
C VAL A 886 -7.60 -27.56 21.95
N PHE A 887 -6.59 -27.50 22.79
CA PHE A 887 -6.68 -27.54 24.25
C PHE A 887 -6.46 -26.12 24.80
N VAL A 888 -7.41 -25.67 25.60
CA VAL A 888 -7.45 -24.34 26.20
C VAL A 888 -7.73 -24.44 27.70
N ASP A 889 -7.44 -23.36 28.42
CA ASP A 889 -7.80 -23.25 29.84
C ASP A 889 -9.33 -23.20 30.01
N ALA A 890 -9.89 -24.23 30.63
CA ALA A 890 -11.33 -24.36 30.87
C ALA A 890 -11.88 -23.36 31.90
N SER A 891 -11.01 -22.63 32.62
CA SER A 891 -11.43 -21.54 33.52
C SER A 891 -11.81 -20.25 32.78
N TRP A 892 -11.47 -20.15 31.50
CA TRP A 892 -11.89 -19.06 30.61
C TRP A 892 -13.26 -19.36 30.00
N HIS A 893 -13.99 -18.32 29.63
CA HIS A 893 -15.22 -18.47 28.85
C HIS A 893 -14.88 -18.52 27.37
N TRP A 894 -15.32 -19.58 26.67
CA TRP A 894 -14.98 -19.81 25.27
C TRP A 894 -16.23 -19.89 24.40
N ASP A 895 -16.22 -19.13 23.30
CA ASP A 895 -17.28 -19.09 22.29
C ASP A 895 -16.69 -19.32 20.89
N VAL A 896 -17.52 -19.85 19.98
CA VAL A 896 -17.21 -19.92 18.55
C VAL A 896 -18.16 -19.01 17.79
N PHE A 897 -17.60 -18.10 16.99
CA PHE A 897 -18.34 -17.21 16.09
C PHE A 897 -18.19 -17.68 14.66
N ARG A 898 -19.28 -17.65 13.89
CA ARG A 898 -19.29 -17.84 12.43
C ARG A 898 -20.12 -16.75 11.79
N GLY A 899 -19.49 -15.86 11.02
CA GLY A 899 -20.16 -14.76 10.32
C GLY A 899 -20.94 -13.81 11.24
N SER A 900 -20.38 -13.44 12.40
CA SER A 900 -21.07 -12.61 13.39
C SER A 900 -20.81 -11.12 13.17
N ASP A 901 -21.87 -10.30 13.16
CA ASP A 901 -21.79 -8.84 13.01
C ASP A 901 -21.77 -8.10 14.37
N SER A 902 -22.27 -8.73 15.43
CA SER A 902 -22.24 -8.19 16.80
C SER A 902 -22.07 -9.29 17.85
N PRO A 903 -20.86 -9.44 18.44
CA PRO A 903 -19.64 -8.74 18.06
C PRO A 903 -19.19 -9.11 16.64
N ARG A 904 -18.49 -8.20 15.95
CA ARG A 904 -17.83 -8.53 14.66
C ARG A 904 -16.79 -9.63 14.92
N SER A 905 -16.98 -10.82 14.34
CA SER A 905 -16.09 -11.97 14.50
C SER A 905 -16.46 -13.09 13.52
N GLY A 906 -15.53 -13.99 13.19
CA GLY A 906 -15.81 -15.11 12.27
C GLY A 906 -16.02 -14.68 10.82
N TRP A 907 -15.20 -13.75 10.32
CA TRP A 907 -15.23 -13.31 8.93
C TRP A 907 -13.86 -13.44 8.29
N PHE A 908 -13.84 -13.73 6.99
CA PHE A 908 -12.65 -13.77 6.16
C PHE A 908 -12.87 -12.97 4.89
N SER A 909 -11.88 -12.19 4.47
CA SER A 909 -11.92 -11.37 3.26
C SER A 909 -11.04 -11.98 2.18
N PRO A 910 -11.60 -12.67 1.17
CA PRO A 910 -10.81 -13.21 0.07
C PRO A 910 -10.37 -12.15 -0.95
N ALA A 911 -11.05 -11.01 -1.01
CA ALA A 911 -10.76 -9.92 -1.95
C ALA A 911 -11.41 -8.61 -1.47
N LEU A 912 -10.93 -7.48 -1.99
CA LEU A 912 -11.51 -6.18 -1.66
C LEU A 912 -13.02 -6.11 -2.00
N GLY A 913 -13.81 -5.66 -1.04
CA GLY A 913 -15.27 -5.56 -1.16
C GLY A 913 -16.02 -6.87 -0.90
N SER A 914 -15.32 -7.98 -0.65
CA SER A 914 -15.91 -9.30 -0.37
C SER A 914 -15.50 -9.83 1.00
N LYS A 915 -16.46 -10.42 1.73
CA LYS A 915 -16.19 -11.17 2.96
C LYS A 915 -17.11 -12.38 3.03
N VAL A 916 -16.60 -13.48 3.55
CA VAL A 916 -17.31 -14.75 3.71
C VAL A 916 -17.28 -15.17 5.19
N PRO A 917 -18.30 -15.89 5.69
CA PRO A 917 -18.27 -16.44 7.04
C PRO A 917 -17.11 -17.42 7.23
N SER A 918 -16.42 -17.31 8.36
CA SER A 918 -15.37 -18.22 8.83
C SER A 918 -15.53 -18.50 10.32
N CYS A 919 -14.80 -19.47 10.90
CA CYS A 919 -14.87 -19.73 12.33
C CYS A 919 -13.86 -18.87 13.10
N THR A 920 -14.26 -18.32 14.25
CA THR A 920 -13.34 -17.73 15.23
C THR A 920 -13.61 -18.32 16.61
N LEU A 921 -12.62 -18.99 17.19
CA LEU A 921 -12.65 -19.42 18.58
C LEU A 921 -12.14 -18.26 19.44
N ARG A 922 -12.96 -17.80 20.39
CA ARG A 922 -12.65 -16.67 21.27
C ARG A 922 -12.72 -17.10 22.72
N GLY A 923 -11.63 -16.87 23.46
CA GLY A 923 -11.58 -17.04 24.90
C GLY A 923 -11.62 -15.68 25.60
N VAL A 924 -12.40 -15.55 26.67
CA VAL A 924 -12.49 -14.34 27.49
C VAL A 924 -12.25 -14.69 28.95
N TRP A 925 -11.45 -13.86 29.63
CA TRP A 925 -11.15 -13.98 31.04
C TRP A 925 -11.07 -12.63 31.71
N ARG A 926 -11.57 -12.58 32.95
CA ARG A 926 -11.46 -11.41 33.82
C ARG A 926 -10.70 -11.79 35.08
N GLY A 927 -9.62 -11.09 35.36
CA GLY A 927 -8.84 -11.35 36.56
C GLY A 927 -7.66 -10.42 36.72
N HIS A 928 -6.82 -10.72 37.72
CA HIS A 928 -5.66 -9.89 38.06
C HIS A 928 -4.41 -10.33 37.29
N LEU A 929 -3.69 -9.34 36.76
CA LEU A 929 -2.36 -9.51 36.18
C LEU A 929 -1.27 -9.55 37.28
N PRO A 930 -0.14 -10.25 37.05
CA PRO A 930 0.23 -10.95 35.82
C PRO A 930 -0.54 -12.26 35.62
N THR A 931 -0.76 -12.65 34.37
CA THR A 931 -1.41 -13.92 34.03
C THR A 931 -0.66 -14.64 32.92
N LYS A 932 -0.87 -15.96 32.86
CA LYS A 932 -0.33 -16.84 31.82
C LYS A 932 -1.45 -17.66 31.23
N LEU A 933 -1.43 -17.81 29.91
CA LEU A 933 -2.32 -18.69 29.18
C LEU A 933 -1.49 -19.67 28.35
N VAL A 934 -1.91 -20.93 28.34
CA VAL A 934 -1.33 -21.96 27.49
C VAL A 934 -2.41 -22.47 26.56
N THR A 935 -2.14 -22.41 25.25
CA THR A 935 -3.00 -23.01 24.23
C THR A 935 -2.19 -24.07 23.48
N ARG A 936 -2.71 -25.29 23.39
CA ARG A 936 -2.04 -26.40 22.72
C ARG A 936 -2.88 -26.88 21.54
N LEU A 937 -2.28 -27.00 20.37
CA LEU A 937 -2.93 -27.47 19.15
C LEU A 937 -2.23 -28.75 18.71
N VAL A 938 -2.97 -29.85 18.63
CA VAL A 938 -2.45 -31.17 18.25
C VAL A 938 -3.15 -31.61 16.97
N VAL A 939 -2.37 -31.78 15.90
CA VAL A 939 -2.84 -32.30 14.62
C VAL A 939 -2.70 -33.82 14.59
N GLN A 940 -3.73 -34.50 14.08
CA GLN A 940 -3.84 -35.95 13.94
C GLN A 940 -4.01 -36.30 12.46
#